data_AF-W3V3D8-F1
#
_entry.id   AF-W3V3D8-F1
#
_cell.length_a   1.000
_cell.length_b   1.000
_cell.length_c   1.000
_cell.angle_alpha   90.00
_cell.angle_beta   90.00
_cell.angle_gamma   90.00
#
_symmetry.space_group_name_H-M   'P 1'
#
loop_
_entity.id
_entity.type
_entity.pdbx_description
1 polymer ?
#
loop_
_entity_poly.entity_id
_entity_poly.type
_entity_poly.pdbx_seq_one_letter_code
_entity_poly.pdbx_strand_id
1 'polypeptide(L)'
;MSYALTLPTRQKRDAVFWWIALTWLAFALLPSWSLDYGLFDSTQDEIFTAYGWNGLNISLLWFLLPSALLLRPLTPANRNQRNRHYFDAGYALLCALFVIISAAMIGRGLGYSTIILFISLSAIITLALTRLEWLGGDRFVIGSLVAVIALIGAFILYPSIAIFIPMFTDDASQFAPFAFISILGQAHIIQVITNSILLSLAVGVGCTFFGLALAIYTARIARRSAIIGRVFSILPIVTPPFVVGLGVTLMMGRSGYITEFMATWLGLTNTNWLYGFTGIWLAQVLAFTPMAFMILDGAIKTIHPSLEEASYTLRANRYQTFFHVFIPLLKPALANAFLIVIVQSLADFSNPLVLGGSFDVLATQIYFYITGSQLDYQAASTLGASLLVFSLLIFCVQYMWIGKRSYVTVSGKSYRGDVQPLPTSLVWGICAILFIWVVFNVLLYGSIFYGSFTVNWGVDYTLTLDNFIKLFGQGMHDGAWPSLLDTLLYAGIAAPITAILGLLIAYIVVRQEFRGKKTIEFTTMLCFAVPGTVAGVSYILAFNDSPFYLTGTAAIVIISMTMRNVPVGIRAGIAGLGQIDKSLDEASLSLRAGSMRTIFHILLPLLRPAILSALIYSFVRAITTVSAIVFLVTPETRVATAYILNRVEDGEYGVAIAYGSILIVVMLAIIFLFDYLIGEARVSRSKAKNAQ
;
A
#
# COMPACT_ATOMS: atom_id res chain seq x y z
N MET A 1 36.73 23.20 8.57
CA MET A 1 37.69 22.29 7.90
C MET A 1 38.29 21.38 8.95
N SER A 2 37.96 20.10 8.93
CA SER A 2 38.60 19.07 9.76
C SER A 2 39.25 18.08 8.79
N TYR A 3 40.57 18.05 8.77
CA TYR A 3 41.35 17.12 7.97
C TYR A 3 41.22 15.72 8.60
N ALA A 4 40.34 14.90 8.02
CA ALA A 4 40.23 13.49 8.36
C ALA A 4 41.47 12.74 7.87
N LEU A 5 42.41 12.47 8.79
CA LEU A 5 43.43 11.44 8.60
C LEU A 5 42.75 10.07 8.67
N THR A 6 42.20 9.62 7.54
CA THR A 6 41.90 8.21 7.31
C THR A 6 43.22 7.46 7.15
N LEU A 7 43.57 6.60 8.09
CA LEU A 7 44.62 5.59 7.85
C LEU A 7 44.23 4.79 6.61
N PRO A 8 45.07 4.72 5.57
CA PRO A 8 44.74 3.99 4.36
C PRO A 8 44.76 2.51 4.69
N THR A 9 43.58 1.89 4.81
CA THR A 9 43.48 0.45 4.59
C THR A 9 44.00 0.21 3.17
N ARG A 10 45.18 -0.39 3.07
CA ARG A 10 45.89 -0.66 1.80
C ARG A 10 45.11 -1.69 1.00
N GLN A 11 43.97 -1.28 0.42
CA GLN A 11 43.21 -2.12 -0.51
C GLN A 11 44.08 -2.30 -1.76
N LYS A 12 44.65 -3.51 -1.92
CA LYS A 12 45.54 -3.83 -3.04
C LYS A 12 44.82 -3.77 -4.41
N ARG A 13 43.49 -3.88 -4.44
CA ARG A 13 42.66 -3.82 -5.66
C ARG A 13 41.36 -3.05 -5.40
N ASP A 14 40.96 -2.23 -6.38
CA ASP A 14 39.72 -1.47 -6.35
C ASP A 14 38.48 -2.41 -6.35
N ALA A 15 37.51 -2.15 -5.47
CA ALA A 15 36.34 -3.00 -5.28
C ALA A 15 35.48 -3.27 -6.53
N VAL A 16 35.49 -2.39 -7.54
CA VAL A 16 34.74 -2.64 -8.79
C VAL A 16 35.28 -3.86 -9.55
N PHE A 17 36.56 -4.24 -9.37
CA PHE A 17 37.08 -5.51 -9.93
C PHE A 17 36.32 -6.73 -9.39
N TRP A 18 35.97 -6.72 -8.10
CA TRP A 18 35.21 -7.81 -7.48
C TRP A 18 33.76 -7.85 -7.92
N TRP A 19 33.12 -6.69 -8.09
CA TRP A 19 31.75 -6.62 -8.60
C TRP A 19 31.65 -7.13 -10.04
N ILE A 20 32.60 -6.79 -10.91
CA ILE A 20 32.62 -7.29 -12.29
C ILE A 20 33.00 -8.79 -12.33
N ALA A 21 33.89 -9.25 -11.46
CA ALA A 21 34.13 -10.69 -11.33
C ALA A 21 32.86 -11.45 -10.92
N LEU A 22 32.07 -10.88 -10.00
CA LEU A 22 30.78 -11.45 -9.59
C LEU A 22 29.76 -11.48 -10.74
N THR A 23 29.74 -10.48 -11.62
CA THR A 23 28.84 -10.50 -12.80
C THR A 23 29.21 -11.61 -13.77
N TRP A 24 30.51 -11.86 -14.01
CA TRP A 24 30.95 -12.96 -14.86
C TRP A 24 30.71 -14.33 -14.23
N LEU A 25 30.87 -14.45 -12.92
CA LEU A 25 30.52 -15.67 -12.19
C LEU A 25 29.01 -15.96 -12.30
N ALA A 26 28.17 -14.93 -12.19
CA ALA A 26 26.73 -15.06 -12.40
C ALA A 26 26.38 -15.47 -13.84
N PHE A 27 27.03 -14.88 -14.84
CA PHE A 27 26.84 -15.25 -16.24
C PHE A 27 27.20 -16.71 -16.52
N ALA A 28 28.26 -17.21 -15.86
CA ALA A 28 28.68 -18.60 -16.00
C ALA A 28 27.73 -19.59 -15.31
N LEU A 29 27.23 -19.25 -14.12
CA LEU A 29 26.49 -20.18 -13.24
C LEU A 29 24.97 -20.06 -13.30
N LEU A 30 24.41 -19.00 -13.88
CA LEU A 30 22.97 -18.78 -13.91
C LEU A 30 22.46 -18.48 -15.33
N PRO A 31 21.20 -18.88 -15.64
CA PRO A 31 20.52 -18.51 -16.87
C PRO A 31 20.47 -16.99 -17.05
N SER A 32 20.81 -16.53 -18.26
CA SER A 32 20.77 -15.11 -18.63
C SER A 32 19.46 -14.72 -19.29
N TRP A 33 18.81 -15.68 -19.92
CA TRP A 33 17.43 -15.55 -20.40
C TRP A 33 16.45 -16.03 -19.32
N SER A 34 15.24 -15.47 -19.33
CA SER A 34 14.15 -15.95 -18.49
C SER A 34 13.83 -17.41 -18.81
N LEU A 35 13.39 -18.13 -17.78
CA LEU A 35 12.87 -19.48 -17.88
C LEU A 35 11.35 -19.42 -17.79
N ASP A 36 10.65 -20.26 -18.55
CA ASP A 36 9.18 -20.23 -18.62
C ASP A 36 8.56 -20.83 -17.35
N TYR A 37 9.20 -21.86 -16.80
CA TYR A 37 8.76 -22.58 -15.58
C TYR A 37 9.65 -22.30 -14.36
N GLY A 38 10.61 -21.37 -14.47
CA GLY A 38 11.54 -21.04 -13.39
C GLY A 38 12.59 -22.12 -13.10
N LEU A 39 13.52 -21.84 -12.19
CA LEU A 39 14.73 -22.66 -12.02
C LEU A 39 14.47 -24.10 -11.55
N PHE A 40 13.38 -24.35 -10.84
CA PHE A 40 13.11 -25.65 -10.21
C PHE A 40 12.24 -26.58 -11.06
N ASP A 41 11.39 -26.00 -11.92
CA ASP A 41 10.44 -26.78 -12.73
C ASP A 41 10.84 -26.82 -14.22
N SER A 42 11.76 -25.96 -14.67
CA SER A 42 12.33 -26.02 -16.02
C SER A 42 13.17 -27.27 -16.25
N THR A 43 13.11 -27.79 -17.48
CA THR A 43 13.91 -28.96 -17.90
C THR A 43 15.40 -28.61 -18.00
N GLN A 44 16.28 -29.62 -17.94
CA GLN A 44 17.72 -29.40 -18.08
C GLN A 44 18.09 -28.75 -19.43
N ASP A 45 17.38 -29.10 -20.51
CA ASP A 45 17.61 -28.52 -21.84
C ASP A 45 17.17 -27.06 -21.92
N GLU A 46 16.04 -26.72 -21.30
CA GLU A 46 15.55 -25.34 -21.19
C GLU A 46 16.54 -24.47 -20.38
N ILE A 47 17.02 -25.00 -19.26
CA ILE A 47 18.04 -24.33 -18.44
C ILE A 47 19.34 -24.15 -19.25
N PHE A 48 19.77 -25.18 -19.98
CA PHE A 48 20.98 -25.12 -20.82
C PHE A 48 20.86 -24.08 -21.94
N THR A 49 19.70 -24.01 -22.61
CA THR A 49 19.44 -23.04 -23.67
C THR A 49 19.30 -21.61 -23.17
N ALA A 50 18.88 -21.43 -21.92
CA ALA A 50 18.76 -20.13 -21.28
C ALA A 50 20.11 -19.53 -20.79
N TYR A 51 21.20 -20.32 -20.77
CA TYR A 51 22.53 -19.78 -20.49
C TYR A 51 22.98 -18.83 -21.59
N GLY A 52 23.42 -17.64 -21.18
CA GLY A 52 23.84 -16.61 -22.12
C GLY A 52 25.06 -17.00 -22.96
N TRP A 53 25.92 -17.90 -22.45
CA TRP A 53 27.11 -18.41 -23.14
C TRP A 53 26.84 -19.60 -24.07
N ASN A 54 25.62 -20.16 -24.08
CA ASN A 54 25.28 -21.28 -24.98
C ASN A 54 25.25 -20.87 -26.48
N GLY A 55 25.35 -19.58 -26.79
CA GLY A 55 25.50 -19.09 -28.16
C GLY A 55 25.95 -17.63 -28.22
N LEU A 56 26.31 -17.16 -29.41
CA LEU A 56 26.61 -15.75 -29.64
C LEU A 56 25.29 -14.96 -29.69
N ASN A 57 24.96 -14.30 -28.58
CA ASN A 57 23.75 -13.52 -28.43
C ASN A 57 24.04 -12.19 -27.69
N ILE A 58 23.05 -11.30 -27.63
CA ILE A 58 23.22 -9.98 -27.00
C ILE A 58 23.52 -10.08 -25.50
N SER A 59 23.16 -11.18 -24.82
CA SER A 59 23.39 -11.32 -23.39
C SER A 59 24.88 -11.30 -23.07
N LEU A 60 25.75 -11.74 -23.99
CA LEU A 60 27.19 -11.59 -23.84
C LEU A 60 27.61 -10.10 -23.75
N LEU A 61 26.95 -9.20 -24.50
CA LEU A 61 27.19 -7.75 -24.40
C LEU A 61 26.73 -7.18 -23.05
N TRP A 62 25.73 -7.75 -22.40
CA TRP A 62 25.28 -7.32 -21.07
C TRP A 62 26.36 -7.44 -20.01
N PHE A 63 27.25 -8.43 -20.13
CA PHE A 63 28.36 -8.67 -19.20
C PHE A 63 29.69 -8.12 -19.73
N LEU A 64 29.86 -8.03 -21.05
CA LEU A 64 31.05 -7.47 -21.68
C LEU A 64 31.10 -5.93 -21.54
N LEU A 65 29.99 -5.21 -21.72
CA LEU A 65 29.98 -3.75 -21.60
C LEU A 65 30.40 -3.24 -20.21
N PRO A 66 29.88 -3.78 -19.07
CA PRO A 66 30.38 -3.44 -17.74
C PRO A 66 31.88 -3.69 -17.56
N SER A 67 32.44 -4.66 -18.29
CA SER A 67 33.87 -5.00 -18.21
C SER A 67 34.79 -3.89 -18.74
N ALA A 68 34.27 -2.93 -19.50
CA ALA A 68 35.03 -1.72 -19.87
C ALA A 68 35.49 -0.91 -18.65
N LEU A 69 34.78 -1.02 -17.51
CA LEU A 69 35.20 -0.42 -16.24
C LEU A 69 36.44 -1.11 -15.63
N LEU A 70 36.94 -2.21 -16.20
CA LEU A 70 38.22 -2.82 -15.83
C LEU A 70 39.42 -2.12 -16.48
N LEU A 71 39.20 -1.30 -17.52
CA LEU A 71 40.23 -0.53 -18.23
C LEU A 71 40.70 0.66 -17.38
N ARG A 72 41.36 0.34 -16.25
CA ARG A 72 41.80 1.32 -15.27
C ARG A 72 42.93 0.77 -14.38
N PRO A 73 43.68 1.65 -13.69
CA PRO A 73 44.71 1.22 -12.74
C PRO A 73 44.13 0.32 -11.63
N LEU A 74 44.91 -0.69 -11.21
CA LEU A 74 44.54 -1.64 -10.15
C LEU A 74 44.31 -0.95 -8.79
N THR A 75 44.95 0.20 -8.59
CA THR A 75 44.81 1.00 -7.37
C THR A 75 43.54 1.86 -7.41
N PRO A 76 42.84 2.02 -6.27
CA PRO A 76 41.66 2.85 -6.20
C PRO A 76 42.02 4.31 -6.53
N ALA A 77 41.19 4.93 -7.38
CA ALA A 77 41.32 6.34 -7.73
C ALA A 77 41.31 7.23 -6.49
N ASN A 78 42.22 8.21 -6.46
CA ASN A 78 42.22 9.25 -5.45
C ASN A 78 40.98 10.15 -5.59
N ARG A 79 40.52 10.69 -4.46
CA ARG A 79 39.36 11.59 -4.32
C ARG A 79 39.34 12.78 -5.31
N ASN A 80 40.51 13.18 -5.81
CA ASN A 80 40.65 14.29 -6.76
C ASN A 80 40.19 13.93 -8.19
N GLN A 81 39.99 12.65 -8.52
CA GLN A 81 39.55 12.19 -9.84
C GLN A 81 38.02 12.20 -9.99
N ARG A 82 37.36 13.34 -9.70
CA ARG A 82 35.89 13.44 -9.68
C ARG A 82 35.23 13.03 -11.01
N ASN A 83 35.83 13.42 -12.14
CA ASN A 83 35.31 13.07 -13.48
C ASN A 83 35.23 11.56 -13.70
N ARG A 84 36.19 10.80 -13.14
CA ARG A 84 36.20 9.34 -13.22
C ARG A 84 35.06 8.72 -12.43
N HIS A 85 34.75 9.24 -11.25
CA HIS A 85 33.64 8.72 -10.46
C HIS A 85 32.27 9.06 -11.09
N TYR A 86 32.12 10.24 -11.70
CA TYR A 86 30.93 10.54 -12.49
C TYR A 86 30.80 9.61 -13.69
N PHE A 87 31.91 9.29 -14.37
CA PHE A 87 31.93 8.32 -15.44
C PHE A 87 31.56 6.91 -14.95
N ASP A 88 32.15 6.42 -13.85
CA ASP A 88 31.86 5.09 -13.29
C ASP A 88 30.35 4.95 -12.98
N ALA A 89 29.74 5.96 -12.35
CA ALA A 89 28.31 5.97 -12.04
C ALA A 89 27.43 6.07 -13.29
N GLY A 90 27.74 7.00 -14.20
CA GLY A 90 26.97 7.23 -15.42
C GLY A 90 27.05 6.05 -16.39
N TYR A 91 28.23 5.44 -16.54
CA TYR A 91 28.44 4.29 -17.39
C TYR A 91 27.78 3.04 -16.83
N ALA A 92 27.84 2.79 -15.51
CA ALA A 92 27.10 1.69 -14.89
C ALA A 92 25.59 1.82 -15.07
N LEU A 93 25.04 3.05 -14.97
CA LEU A 93 23.63 3.32 -15.25
C LEU A 93 23.29 3.09 -16.74
N LEU A 94 24.16 3.53 -17.65
CA LEU A 94 24.01 3.30 -19.09
C LEU A 94 23.98 1.79 -19.40
N CYS A 95 24.90 1.01 -18.82
CA CYS A 95 24.90 -0.44 -18.96
C CYS A 95 23.58 -1.06 -18.45
N ALA A 96 23.08 -0.64 -17.29
CA ALA A 96 21.80 -1.13 -16.77
C ALA A 96 20.63 -0.83 -17.73
N LEU A 97 20.56 0.40 -18.26
CA LEU A 97 19.53 0.79 -19.22
C LEU A 97 19.67 0.03 -20.54
N PHE A 98 20.91 -0.18 -21.03
CA PHE A 98 21.17 -0.96 -22.23
C PHE A 98 20.67 -2.39 -22.09
N VAL A 99 20.89 -3.05 -20.95
CA VAL A 99 20.39 -4.41 -20.69
C VAL A 99 18.87 -4.46 -20.78
N ILE A 100 18.18 -3.53 -20.11
CA ILE A 100 16.70 -3.46 -20.11
C ILE A 100 16.16 -3.20 -21.53
N ILE A 101 16.68 -2.18 -22.21
CA ILE A 101 16.21 -1.77 -23.55
C ILE A 101 16.50 -2.87 -24.57
N SER A 102 17.70 -3.45 -24.56
CA SER A 102 18.07 -4.50 -25.52
C SER A 102 17.26 -5.78 -25.33
N ALA A 103 16.97 -6.17 -24.08
CA ALA A 103 16.07 -7.29 -23.78
C ALA A 103 14.65 -7.02 -24.30
N ALA A 104 14.11 -5.83 -24.05
CA ALA A 104 12.78 -5.42 -24.53
C ALA A 104 12.70 -5.40 -26.07
N MET A 105 13.71 -4.87 -26.76
CA MET A 105 13.71 -4.81 -28.24
C MET A 105 13.81 -6.19 -28.90
N ILE A 106 14.45 -7.15 -28.24
CA ILE A 106 14.63 -8.51 -28.76
C ILE A 106 13.41 -9.39 -28.45
N GLY A 107 12.52 -8.95 -27.56
CA GLY A 107 11.37 -9.76 -27.15
C GLY A 107 11.78 -10.93 -26.26
N ARG A 108 12.89 -10.82 -25.51
CA ARG A 108 13.35 -11.89 -24.61
C ARG A 108 13.56 -11.37 -23.19
N GLY A 109 13.19 -12.21 -22.23
CA GLY A 109 13.18 -11.84 -20.82
C GLY A 109 14.54 -11.96 -20.14
N LEU A 110 14.71 -11.17 -19.09
CA LEU A 110 15.90 -11.15 -18.27
C LEU A 110 15.88 -12.34 -17.29
N GLY A 111 16.93 -13.17 -17.32
CA GLY A 111 17.11 -14.32 -16.45
C GLY A 111 17.75 -14.00 -15.09
N TYR A 112 17.96 -15.03 -14.28
CA TYR A 112 18.50 -14.90 -12.91
C TYR A 112 19.89 -14.28 -12.83
N SER A 113 20.75 -14.47 -13.83
CA SER A 113 22.10 -13.86 -13.85
C SER A 113 22.03 -12.33 -13.88
N THR A 114 20.97 -11.77 -14.47
CA THR A 114 20.77 -10.33 -14.61
C THR A 114 20.44 -9.65 -13.27
N ILE A 115 19.86 -10.38 -12.32
CA ILE A 115 19.61 -9.88 -10.94
C ILE A 115 20.94 -9.53 -10.28
N ILE A 116 21.93 -10.43 -10.37
CA ILE A 116 23.28 -10.20 -9.83
C ILE A 116 23.98 -9.08 -10.61
N LEU A 117 23.76 -8.99 -11.92
CA LEU A 117 24.25 -7.88 -12.74
C LEU A 117 23.74 -6.53 -12.23
N PHE A 118 22.42 -6.36 -12.02
CA PHE A 118 21.85 -5.11 -11.51
C PHE A 118 22.30 -4.79 -10.08
N ILE A 119 22.47 -5.80 -9.21
CA ILE A 119 23.04 -5.62 -7.87
C ILE A 119 24.48 -5.09 -7.97
N SER A 120 25.31 -5.71 -8.81
CA SER A 120 26.69 -5.30 -9.03
C SER A 120 26.80 -3.90 -9.62
N LEU A 121 25.98 -3.55 -10.62
CA LEU A 121 25.92 -2.20 -11.19
C LEU A 121 25.48 -1.17 -10.15
N SER A 122 24.47 -1.47 -9.34
CA SER A 122 24.03 -0.63 -8.23
C SER A 122 25.12 -0.43 -7.17
N ALA A 123 25.91 -1.47 -6.89
CA ALA A 123 27.04 -1.39 -5.98
C ALA A 123 28.20 -0.54 -6.56
N ILE A 124 28.44 -0.62 -7.87
CA ILE A 124 29.42 0.23 -8.57
C ILE A 124 28.99 1.70 -8.51
N ILE A 125 27.72 2.01 -8.79
CA ILE A 125 27.15 3.35 -8.66
C ILE A 125 27.32 3.85 -7.22
N THR A 126 27.01 3.01 -6.24
CA THR A 126 27.18 3.34 -4.81
C THR A 126 28.63 3.67 -4.48
N LEU A 127 29.59 2.86 -4.91
CA LEU A 127 31.02 3.09 -4.70
C LEU A 127 31.48 4.40 -5.35
N ALA A 128 31.04 4.68 -6.57
CA ALA A 128 31.37 5.90 -7.29
C ALA A 128 30.85 7.15 -6.56
N LEU A 129 29.57 7.15 -6.16
CA LEU A 129 28.94 8.24 -5.42
C LEU A 129 29.54 8.43 -4.01
N THR A 130 29.93 7.34 -3.36
CA THR A 130 30.65 7.38 -2.08
C THR A 130 31.98 8.12 -2.23
N ARG A 131 32.74 7.83 -3.28
CA ARG A 131 34.05 8.47 -3.54
C ARG A 131 33.92 9.95 -3.91
N LEU A 132 32.76 10.36 -4.44
CA LEU A 132 32.39 11.76 -4.66
C LEU A 132 31.96 12.51 -3.40
N GLU A 133 31.89 11.81 -2.26
CA GLU A 133 31.39 12.33 -0.97
C GLU A 133 29.96 12.87 -1.04
N TRP A 134 29.16 12.31 -1.94
CA TRP A 134 27.74 12.57 -1.90
C TRP A 134 27.19 12.05 -0.57
N LEU A 135 26.28 12.79 0.08
CA LEU A 135 25.75 12.43 1.41
C LEU A 135 26.85 12.16 2.47
N GLY A 136 27.96 12.91 2.41
CA GLY A 136 29.08 12.74 3.34
C GLY A 136 29.92 11.48 3.12
N GLY A 137 29.70 10.77 2.00
CA GLY A 137 30.46 9.56 1.66
C GLY A 137 30.04 8.32 2.46
N ASP A 138 28.82 8.28 3.01
CA ASP A 138 28.32 7.11 3.70
C ASP A 138 27.83 6.03 2.72
N ARG A 139 28.57 4.93 2.64
CA ARG A 139 28.27 3.80 1.74
C ARG A 139 26.89 3.20 1.96
N PHE A 140 26.45 3.09 3.22
CA PHE A 140 25.18 2.45 3.55
C PHE A 140 24.02 3.32 3.11
N VAL A 141 24.09 4.63 3.41
CA VAL A 141 23.04 5.59 3.04
C VAL A 141 22.89 5.69 1.52
N ILE A 142 24.01 5.83 0.81
CA ILE A 142 24.00 5.92 -0.66
C ILE A 142 23.51 4.61 -1.27
N GLY A 143 23.98 3.46 -0.78
CA GLY A 143 23.55 2.15 -1.29
C GLY A 143 22.06 1.92 -1.10
N SER A 144 21.55 2.31 0.07
CA SER A 144 20.12 2.24 0.40
C SER A 144 19.29 3.18 -0.49
N LEU A 145 19.79 4.39 -0.74
CA LEU A 145 19.15 5.35 -1.65
C LEU A 145 19.09 4.82 -3.10
N VAL A 146 20.18 4.27 -3.61
CA VAL A 146 20.23 3.67 -4.97
C VAL A 146 19.27 2.48 -5.05
N ALA A 147 19.25 1.60 -4.04
CA ALA A 147 18.33 0.46 -4.01
C ALA A 147 16.86 0.89 -3.95
N VAL A 148 16.52 1.89 -3.13
CA VAL A 148 15.17 2.45 -3.06
C VAL A 148 14.75 3.04 -4.40
N ILE A 149 15.61 3.83 -5.05
CA ILE A 149 15.32 4.42 -6.36
C ILE A 149 15.12 3.32 -7.41
N ALA A 150 15.95 2.28 -7.41
CA ALA A 150 15.82 1.16 -8.33
C ALA A 150 14.49 0.40 -8.12
N LEU A 151 14.12 0.09 -6.87
CA LEU A 151 12.87 -0.60 -6.56
C LEU A 151 11.63 0.24 -6.91
N ILE A 152 11.65 1.54 -6.60
CA ILE A 152 10.57 2.46 -6.97
C ILE A 152 10.48 2.60 -8.50
N GLY A 153 11.62 2.70 -9.17
CA GLY A 153 11.69 2.74 -10.63
C GLY A 153 11.09 1.49 -11.27
N ALA A 154 11.52 0.31 -10.82
CA ALA A 154 11.14 -0.97 -11.40
C ALA A 154 9.68 -1.37 -11.09
N PHE A 155 9.20 -1.15 -9.87
CA PHE A 155 7.92 -1.72 -9.42
C PHE A 155 6.80 -0.69 -9.23
N ILE A 156 7.08 0.61 -9.32
CA ILE A 156 6.04 1.65 -9.22
C ILE A 156 6.00 2.47 -10.50
N LEU A 157 7.13 3.09 -10.88
CA LEU A 157 7.16 3.96 -12.06
C LEU A 157 6.99 3.19 -13.37
N TYR A 158 7.72 2.10 -13.56
CA TYR A 158 7.65 1.31 -14.79
C TYR A 158 6.24 0.76 -15.07
N PRO A 159 5.54 0.09 -14.12
CA PRO A 159 4.14 -0.29 -14.31
C PRO A 159 3.24 0.90 -14.58
N SER A 160 3.35 1.97 -13.79
CA SER A 160 2.53 3.17 -13.97
C SER A 160 2.72 3.83 -15.34
N ILE A 161 3.88 3.66 -15.97
CA ILE A 161 4.14 4.11 -17.35
C ILE A 161 3.60 3.10 -18.36
N ALA A 162 3.75 1.79 -18.10
CA ALA A 162 3.31 0.72 -18.98
C ALA A 162 1.81 0.79 -19.29
N ILE A 163 0.97 1.22 -18.33
CA ILE A 163 -0.48 1.38 -18.58
C ILE A 163 -0.81 2.42 -19.65
N PHE A 164 0.08 3.36 -19.95
CA PHE A 164 -0.14 4.33 -21.03
C PHE A 164 0.21 3.76 -22.40
N ILE A 165 0.95 2.64 -22.49
CA ILE A 165 1.40 2.11 -23.77
C ILE A 165 0.20 1.63 -24.61
N PRO A 166 -0.68 0.73 -24.12
CA PRO A 166 -1.79 0.25 -24.93
C PRO A 166 -2.82 1.33 -25.24
N MET A 167 -2.89 2.40 -24.43
CA MET A 167 -3.74 3.56 -24.68
C MET A 167 -3.43 4.27 -26.01
N PHE A 168 -2.19 4.14 -26.52
CA PHE A 168 -1.75 4.73 -27.79
C PHE A 168 -1.53 3.69 -28.90
N THR A 169 -2.03 2.46 -28.73
CA THR A 169 -1.95 1.41 -29.76
C THR A 169 -3.32 0.85 -30.08
N ASP A 170 -3.57 0.44 -31.32
CA ASP A 170 -4.77 -0.29 -31.72
C ASP A 170 -4.68 -1.81 -31.46
N ASP A 171 -5.74 -2.55 -31.79
CA ASP A 171 -5.79 -4.02 -31.67
C ASP A 171 -4.69 -4.74 -32.47
N ALA A 172 -4.19 -4.11 -33.54
CA ALA A 172 -3.08 -4.60 -34.35
C ALA A 172 -1.71 -4.18 -33.79
N SER A 173 -1.65 -3.61 -32.57
CA SER A 173 -0.47 -3.06 -31.92
C SER A 173 0.23 -1.94 -32.72
N GLN A 174 -0.50 -1.27 -33.62
CA GLN A 174 -0.01 -0.11 -34.36
C GLN A 174 -0.23 1.16 -33.57
N PHE A 175 0.65 2.15 -33.75
CA PHE A 175 0.55 3.42 -33.05
C PHE A 175 -0.71 4.20 -33.48
N ALA A 176 -1.65 4.35 -32.56
CA ALA A 176 -2.95 4.98 -32.75
C ALA A 176 -3.16 6.09 -31.68
N PRO A 177 -2.60 7.29 -31.88
CA PRO A 177 -2.51 8.31 -30.83
C PRO A 177 -3.86 8.89 -30.38
N PHE A 178 -4.92 8.73 -31.16
CA PHE A 178 -6.24 9.28 -30.87
C PHE A 178 -7.30 8.22 -30.54
N ALA A 179 -6.93 6.93 -30.52
CA ALA A 179 -7.90 5.86 -30.29
C ALA A 179 -8.53 5.94 -28.88
N PHE A 180 -7.77 6.35 -27.87
CA PHE A 180 -8.33 6.58 -26.53
C PHE A 180 -9.46 7.63 -26.51
N ILE A 181 -9.47 8.60 -27.44
CA ILE A 181 -10.52 9.64 -27.49
C ILE A 181 -11.86 9.04 -27.92
N SER A 182 -11.85 8.08 -28.86
CA SER A 182 -13.09 7.43 -29.28
C SER A 182 -13.68 6.60 -28.14
N ILE A 183 -12.83 5.94 -27.34
CA ILE A 183 -13.22 5.18 -26.15
C ILE A 183 -13.81 6.12 -25.08
N LEU A 184 -13.10 7.19 -24.74
CA LEU A 184 -13.57 8.18 -23.76
C LEU A 184 -14.85 8.92 -24.21
N GLY A 185 -15.07 9.03 -25.52
CA GLY A 185 -16.26 9.65 -26.11
C GLY A 185 -17.52 8.78 -26.04
N GLN A 186 -17.41 7.49 -25.68
CA GLN A 186 -18.57 6.61 -25.57
C GLN A 186 -19.48 7.04 -24.40
N ALA A 187 -20.78 7.11 -24.65
CA ALA A 187 -21.76 7.58 -23.66
C ALA A 187 -21.71 6.75 -22.35
N HIS A 188 -21.55 5.44 -22.47
CA HIS A 188 -21.40 4.53 -21.33
C HIS A 188 -20.16 4.88 -20.51
N ILE A 189 -19.01 5.10 -21.14
CA ILE A 189 -17.74 5.42 -20.46
C ILE A 189 -17.81 6.77 -19.72
N ILE A 190 -18.44 7.77 -20.32
CA ILE A 190 -18.69 9.06 -19.66
C ILE A 190 -19.57 8.88 -18.42
N GLN A 191 -20.60 8.04 -18.51
CA GLN A 191 -21.45 7.70 -17.36
C GLN A 191 -20.64 7.00 -16.26
N VAL A 192 -19.79 6.02 -16.60
CA VAL A 192 -18.91 5.31 -15.64
C VAL A 192 -17.96 6.28 -14.93
N ILE A 193 -17.34 7.22 -15.67
CA ILE A 193 -16.47 8.27 -15.10
C ILE A 193 -17.28 9.14 -14.13
N THR A 194 -18.46 9.60 -14.55
CA THR A 194 -19.32 10.48 -13.74
C THR A 194 -19.80 9.77 -12.47
N ASN A 195 -20.24 8.52 -12.59
CA ASN A 195 -20.63 7.65 -11.48
C ASN A 195 -19.50 7.52 -10.46
N SER A 196 -18.28 7.26 -10.91
CA SER A 196 -17.10 7.11 -10.04
C SER A 196 -16.76 8.39 -9.28
N ILE A 197 -16.85 9.55 -9.94
CA ILE A 197 -16.60 10.85 -9.32
C ILE A 197 -17.69 11.20 -8.31
N LEU A 198 -18.97 11.07 -8.68
CA LEU A 198 -20.09 11.38 -7.79
C LEU A 198 -20.12 10.46 -6.56
N LEU A 199 -19.89 9.17 -6.76
CA LEU A 199 -19.79 8.19 -5.69
C LEU A 199 -18.64 8.56 -4.74
N SER A 200 -17.44 8.79 -5.26
CA SER A 200 -16.27 9.09 -4.42
C SER A 200 -16.42 10.39 -3.62
N LEU A 201 -17.04 11.43 -4.20
CA LEU A 201 -17.40 12.64 -3.47
C LEU A 201 -18.39 12.36 -2.33
N ALA A 202 -19.46 11.61 -2.59
CA ALA A 202 -20.45 11.29 -1.58
C ALA A 202 -19.88 10.43 -0.46
N VAL A 203 -19.02 9.46 -0.78
CA VAL A 203 -18.30 8.63 0.20
C VAL A 203 -17.32 9.48 1.00
N GLY A 204 -16.60 10.39 0.34
CA GLY A 204 -15.73 11.36 1.01
C GLY A 204 -16.46 12.18 2.07
N VAL A 205 -17.64 12.72 1.73
CA VAL A 205 -18.49 13.45 2.69
C VAL A 205 -18.94 12.54 3.83
N GLY A 206 -19.46 11.35 3.50
CA GLY A 206 -19.96 10.38 4.48
C GLY A 206 -18.89 9.95 5.50
N CYS A 207 -17.75 9.47 5.03
CA CYS A 207 -16.65 9.05 5.90
C CYS A 207 -16.07 10.20 6.73
N THR A 208 -15.98 11.40 6.17
CA THR A 208 -15.47 12.57 6.93
C THR A 208 -16.45 12.96 8.02
N PHE A 209 -17.75 12.91 7.74
CA PHE A 209 -18.80 13.19 8.71
C PHE A 209 -18.82 12.16 9.86
N PHE A 210 -18.92 10.86 9.53
CA PHE A 210 -18.91 9.81 10.55
C PHE A 210 -17.57 9.72 11.28
N GLY A 211 -16.46 9.89 10.56
CA GLY A 211 -15.11 9.94 11.14
C GLY A 211 -14.94 11.09 12.12
N LEU A 212 -15.49 12.28 11.82
CA LEU A 212 -15.51 13.42 12.73
C LEU A 212 -16.36 13.14 13.97
N ALA A 213 -17.55 12.57 13.80
CA ALA A 213 -18.43 12.23 14.93
C ALA A 213 -17.75 11.23 15.89
N LEU A 214 -17.13 10.18 15.33
CA LEU A 214 -16.37 9.18 16.08
C LEU A 214 -15.17 9.82 16.78
N ALA A 215 -14.41 10.68 16.09
CA ALA A 215 -13.23 11.34 16.64
C ALA A 215 -13.56 12.31 17.77
N ILE A 216 -14.64 13.10 17.64
CA ILE A 216 -15.12 13.96 18.73
C ILE A 216 -15.58 13.11 19.92
N TYR A 217 -16.30 12.02 19.66
CA TYR A 217 -16.74 11.12 20.74
C TYR A 217 -15.56 10.55 21.53
N THR A 218 -14.55 9.98 20.84
CA THR A 218 -13.40 9.36 21.49
C THR A 218 -12.47 10.36 22.17
N ALA A 219 -12.31 11.57 21.61
CA ALA A 219 -11.36 12.54 22.12
C ALA A 219 -11.95 13.51 23.17
N ARG A 220 -13.27 13.74 23.17
CA ARG A 220 -13.90 14.80 23.98
C ARG A 220 -15.04 14.35 24.88
N ILE A 221 -15.76 13.28 24.52
CA ILE A 221 -16.98 12.86 25.23
C ILE A 221 -16.71 11.64 26.11
N ALA A 222 -16.12 10.60 25.54
CA ALA A 222 -16.01 9.30 26.17
C ALA A 222 -14.91 9.27 27.25
N ARG A 223 -15.29 8.98 28.51
CA ARG A 223 -14.34 8.70 29.61
C ARG A 223 -14.04 7.21 29.75
N ARG A 224 -15.09 6.38 29.95
CA ARG A 224 -14.96 4.92 30.13
C ARG A 224 -15.38 4.12 28.89
N SER A 225 -16.33 4.62 28.10
CA SER A 225 -16.84 4.01 26.87
C SER A 225 -15.95 4.21 25.64
N ALA A 226 -14.80 4.89 25.79
CA ALA A 226 -13.89 5.20 24.69
C ALA A 226 -13.31 3.94 24.03
N ILE A 227 -13.19 2.85 24.80
CA ILE A 227 -12.74 1.54 24.29
C ILE A 227 -13.75 1.01 23.27
N ILE A 228 -15.04 1.01 23.59
CA ILE A 228 -16.10 0.54 22.69
C ILE A 228 -16.11 1.38 21.41
N GLY A 229 -16.10 2.72 21.56
CA GLY A 229 -16.03 3.63 20.41
C GLY A 229 -14.82 3.35 19.52
N ARG A 230 -13.64 3.12 20.11
CA ARG A 230 -12.41 2.85 19.37
C ARG A 230 -12.42 1.49 18.67
N VAL A 231 -12.88 0.43 19.34
CA VAL A 231 -12.95 -0.92 18.76
C VAL A 231 -13.86 -0.93 17.55
N PHE A 232 -15.10 -0.46 17.68
CA PHE A 232 -16.06 -0.42 16.57
C PHE A 232 -15.70 0.59 15.47
N SER A 233 -14.88 1.60 15.77
CA SER A 233 -14.34 2.51 14.75
C SER A 233 -13.19 1.92 13.96
N ILE A 234 -12.46 0.94 14.51
CA ILE A 234 -11.27 0.35 13.86
C ILE A 234 -11.59 -1.01 13.25
N LEU A 235 -12.61 -1.70 13.74
CA LEU A 235 -13.00 -3.04 13.28
C LEU A 235 -13.13 -3.16 11.75
N PRO A 236 -13.73 -2.19 11.01
CA PRO A 236 -13.81 -2.27 9.55
C PRO A 236 -12.46 -2.19 8.83
N ILE A 237 -11.39 -1.73 9.48
CA ILE A 237 -10.03 -1.74 8.92
C ILE A 237 -9.41 -3.15 8.89
N VAL A 238 -9.90 -4.02 9.77
CA VAL A 238 -9.42 -5.41 9.91
C VAL A 238 -10.13 -6.34 8.94
N THR A 239 -11.39 -6.02 8.64
CA THR A 239 -12.22 -6.78 7.71
C THR A 239 -11.90 -6.38 6.26
N PRO A 240 -11.75 -7.35 5.32
CA PRO A 240 -11.65 -7.02 3.91
C PRO A 240 -12.86 -6.17 3.46
N PRO A 241 -12.66 -5.09 2.67
CA PRO A 241 -13.74 -4.15 2.36
C PRO A 241 -14.99 -4.80 1.77
N PHE A 242 -14.85 -5.73 0.82
CA PHE A 242 -16.00 -6.40 0.20
C PHE A 242 -16.77 -7.31 1.16
N VAL A 243 -16.15 -7.82 2.23
CA VAL A 243 -16.86 -8.60 3.26
C VAL A 243 -17.83 -7.69 4.02
N VAL A 244 -17.49 -6.42 4.19
CA VAL A 244 -18.45 -5.39 4.66
C VAL A 244 -19.58 -5.24 3.65
N GLY A 245 -19.27 -5.18 2.35
CA GLY A 245 -20.27 -5.18 1.28
C GLY A 245 -21.22 -6.37 1.33
N LEU A 246 -20.70 -7.60 1.49
CA LEU A 246 -21.50 -8.81 1.66
C LEU A 246 -22.36 -8.74 2.94
N GLY A 247 -21.81 -8.26 4.05
CA GLY A 247 -22.58 -8.05 5.28
C GLY A 247 -23.76 -7.09 5.07
N VAL A 248 -23.54 -5.99 4.35
CA VAL A 248 -24.61 -5.06 3.97
C VAL A 248 -25.64 -5.75 3.05
N THR A 249 -25.22 -6.57 2.08
CA THR A 249 -26.13 -7.37 1.24
C THR A 249 -27.00 -8.31 2.07
N LEU A 250 -26.46 -8.95 3.11
CA LEU A 250 -27.24 -9.83 3.99
C LEU A 250 -28.30 -9.08 4.77
N MET A 251 -27.99 -7.87 5.22
CA MET A 251 -28.93 -7.06 6.00
C MET A 251 -30.00 -6.41 5.12
N MET A 252 -29.57 -5.80 4.02
CA MET A 252 -30.34 -4.81 3.26
C MET A 252 -30.48 -5.17 1.77
N GLY A 253 -29.97 -6.33 1.33
CA GLY A 253 -30.15 -6.81 -0.04
C GLY A 253 -31.59 -7.18 -0.34
N ARG A 254 -31.83 -7.77 -1.52
CA ARG A 254 -33.19 -8.13 -1.97
C ARG A 254 -33.91 -9.06 -0.99
N SER A 255 -33.18 -10.01 -0.42
CA SER A 255 -33.67 -10.96 0.59
C SER A 255 -33.11 -10.66 1.99
N GLY A 256 -32.71 -9.40 2.24
CA GLY A 256 -32.19 -8.99 3.52
C GLY A 256 -33.31 -8.72 4.52
N TYR A 257 -33.10 -9.08 5.80
CA TYR A 257 -34.12 -8.95 6.84
C TYR A 257 -34.57 -7.50 7.08
N ILE A 258 -33.70 -6.50 6.83
CA ILE A 258 -34.10 -5.09 6.92
C ILE A 258 -35.01 -4.72 5.74
N THR A 259 -34.67 -5.16 4.53
CA THR A 259 -35.49 -4.90 3.34
C THR A 259 -36.85 -5.58 3.45
N GLU A 260 -36.89 -6.82 3.95
CA GLU A 260 -38.13 -7.55 4.21
C GLU A 260 -38.98 -6.85 5.29
N PHE A 261 -38.35 -6.39 6.37
CA PHE A 261 -39.03 -5.59 7.39
C PHE A 261 -39.61 -4.30 6.80
N MET A 262 -38.85 -3.58 5.98
CA MET A 262 -39.32 -2.36 5.30
C MET A 262 -40.45 -2.64 4.29
N ALA A 263 -40.37 -3.76 3.56
CA ALA A 263 -41.42 -4.16 2.63
C ALA A 263 -42.72 -4.51 3.37
N THR A 264 -42.62 -5.27 4.45
CA THR A 264 -43.77 -5.78 5.20
C THR A 264 -44.44 -4.69 6.04
N TRP A 265 -43.65 -3.85 6.73
CA TRP A 265 -44.17 -2.89 7.70
C TRP A 265 -44.25 -1.45 7.19
N LEU A 266 -43.37 -1.05 6.25
CA LEU A 266 -43.34 0.31 5.70
C LEU A 266 -43.87 0.37 4.26
N GLY A 267 -44.32 -0.76 3.70
CA GLY A 267 -44.91 -0.83 2.36
C GLY A 267 -43.90 -0.58 1.23
N LEU A 268 -42.62 -0.85 1.45
CA LEU A 268 -41.59 -0.68 0.41
C LEU A 268 -41.83 -1.64 -0.76
N THR A 269 -42.10 -1.09 -1.95
CA THR A 269 -42.38 -1.88 -3.16
C THR A 269 -41.12 -2.27 -3.94
N ASN A 270 -40.06 -1.45 -3.88
CA ASN A 270 -38.79 -1.72 -4.56
C ASN A 270 -37.77 -2.33 -3.59
N THR A 271 -37.64 -3.65 -3.61
CA THR A 271 -36.69 -4.41 -2.78
C THR A 271 -35.25 -4.37 -3.31
N ASN A 272 -35.01 -3.79 -4.50
CA ASN A 272 -33.67 -3.66 -5.10
C ASN A 272 -32.96 -2.35 -4.75
N TRP A 273 -33.49 -1.57 -3.80
CA TRP A 273 -33.02 -0.24 -3.45
C TRP A 273 -31.55 -0.17 -2.97
N LEU A 274 -31.00 -1.29 -2.49
CA LEU A 274 -29.59 -1.37 -2.07
C LEU A 274 -28.62 -1.35 -3.25
N TYR A 275 -28.91 -2.08 -4.33
CA TYR A 275 -27.95 -2.24 -5.42
C TYR A 275 -27.80 -0.95 -6.21
N GLY A 276 -26.57 -0.63 -6.60
CA GLY A 276 -26.20 0.61 -7.25
C GLY A 276 -25.49 1.57 -6.30
N PHE A 277 -25.68 2.87 -6.54
CA PHE A 277 -25.02 3.93 -5.79
C PHE A 277 -25.18 3.79 -4.27
N THR A 278 -26.39 3.50 -3.78
CA THR A 278 -26.72 3.46 -2.34
C THR A 278 -25.93 2.40 -1.59
N GLY A 279 -25.89 1.17 -2.10
CA GLY A 279 -25.22 0.05 -1.45
C GLY A 279 -23.71 0.24 -1.49
N ILE A 280 -23.17 0.67 -2.64
CA ILE A 280 -21.73 0.95 -2.74
C ILE A 280 -21.35 2.07 -1.77
N TRP A 281 -22.11 3.16 -1.73
CA TRP A 281 -21.87 4.26 -0.80
C TRP A 281 -21.91 3.79 0.65
N LEU A 282 -22.92 3.01 1.03
CA LEU A 282 -23.07 2.50 2.40
C LEU A 282 -21.89 1.59 2.79
N ALA A 283 -21.55 0.62 1.94
CA ALA A 283 -20.43 -0.30 2.18
C ALA A 283 -19.09 0.43 2.28
N GLN A 284 -18.82 1.36 1.38
CA GLN A 284 -17.58 2.15 1.40
C GLN A 284 -17.52 3.11 2.59
N VAL A 285 -18.64 3.72 2.99
CA VAL A 285 -18.68 4.57 4.19
C VAL A 285 -18.32 3.75 5.42
N LEU A 286 -18.85 2.55 5.58
CA LEU A 286 -18.50 1.66 6.68
C LEU A 286 -17.04 1.23 6.64
N ALA A 287 -16.54 0.84 5.46
CA ALA A 287 -15.17 0.36 5.28
C ALA A 287 -14.12 1.46 5.46
N PHE A 288 -14.39 2.70 5.02
CA PHE A 288 -13.38 3.76 4.95
C PHE A 288 -13.50 4.85 6.02
N THR A 289 -14.60 4.92 6.77
CA THR A 289 -14.72 5.77 7.96
C THR A 289 -13.57 5.61 8.98
N PRO A 290 -13.03 4.40 9.27
CA PRO A 290 -11.90 4.23 10.18
C PRO A 290 -10.69 5.10 9.82
N MET A 291 -10.41 5.26 8.52
CA MET A 291 -9.26 6.07 8.07
C MET A 291 -9.49 7.56 8.33
N ALA A 292 -10.68 8.08 8.04
CA ALA A 292 -11.04 9.46 8.36
C ALA A 292 -11.02 9.71 9.87
N PHE A 293 -11.55 8.77 10.65
CA PHE A 293 -11.50 8.78 12.11
C PHE A 293 -10.05 8.89 12.64
N MET A 294 -9.12 8.07 12.16
CA MET A 294 -7.72 8.09 12.63
C MET A 294 -7.03 9.44 12.36
N ILE A 295 -7.28 10.04 11.19
CA ILE A 295 -6.73 11.35 10.83
C ILE A 295 -7.30 12.43 11.74
N LEU A 296 -8.62 12.43 11.94
CA LEU A 296 -9.32 13.45 12.72
C LEU A 296 -9.08 13.31 14.23
N ASP A 297 -9.04 12.10 14.78
CA ASP A 297 -8.71 11.85 16.19
C ASP A 297 -7.29 12.32 16.52
N GLY A 298 -6.33 12.09 15.63
CA GLY A 298 -4.98 12.63 15.74
C GLY A 298 -4.95 14.16 15.74
N ALA A 299 -5.67 14.79 14.81
CA ALA A 299 -5.73 16.25 14.71
C ALA A 299 -6.46 16.92 15.88
N ILE A 300 -7.54 16.33 16.41
CA ILE A 300 -8.26 16.88 17.56
C ILE A 300 -7.35 16.92 18.79
N LYS A 301 -6.51 15.89 18.99
CA LYS A 301 -5.59 15.81 20.14
C LYS A 301 -4.44 16.82 20.10
N THR A 302 -4.16 17.42 18.95
CA THR A 302 -3.13 18.48 18.85
C THR A 302 -3.69 19.88 19.11
N ILE A 303 -5.02 20.05 19.14
CA ILE A 303 -5.65 21.34 19.43
C ILE A 303 -5.53 21.62 20.94
N HIS A 304 -4.89 22.74 21.25
CA HIS A 304 -4.60 23.12 22.63
C HIS A 304 -5.85 23.71 23.32
N PRO A 305 -6.26 23.20 24.52
CA PRO A 305 -7.47 23.66 25.20
C PRO A 305 -7.51 25.17 25.50
N SER A 306 -6.35 25.83 25.65
CA SER A 306 -6.29 27.27 25.93
C SER A 306 -6.93 28.14 24.85
N LEU A 307 -7.01 27.67 23.59
CA LEU A 307 -7.69 28.41 22.52
C LEU A 307 -9.20 28.50 22.77
N GLU A 308 -9.78 27.46 23.36
CA GLU A 308 -11.19 27.44 23.76
C GLU A 308 -11.40 28.29 25.01
N GLU A 309 -10.52 28.21 26.00
CA GLU A 309 -10.57 29.04 27.22
C GLU A 309 -10.46 30.53 26.91
N ALA A 310 -9.59 30.91 25.96
CA ALA A 310 -9.49 32.28 25.47
C ALA A 310 -10.82 32.75 24.87
N SER A 311 -11.51 31.89 24.11
CA SER A 311 -12.83 32.21 23.57
C SER A 311 -13.88 32.44 24.67
N TYR A 312 -13.86 31.65 25.74
CA TYR A 312 -14.75 31.84 26.89
C TYR A 312 -14.43 33.14 27.65
N THR A 313 -13.15 33.53 27.73
CA THR A 313 -12.73 34.81 28.33
C THR A 313 -13.27 36.00 27.52
N LEU A 314 -13.38 35.83 26.20
CA LEU A 314 -14.03 36.76 25.27
C LEU A 314 -15.57 36.63 25.26
N ARG A 315 -16.15 35.92 26.24
CA ARG A 315 -17.61 35.68 26.39
C ARG A 315 -18.25 34.89 25.26
N ALA A 316 -17.47 34.11 24.50
CA ALA A 316 -18.04 33.18 23.53
C ALA A 316 -18.82 32.06 24.26
N ASN A 317 -19.98 31.68 23.73
CA ASN A 317 -20.70 30.50 24.20
C ASN A 317 -20.17 29.21 23.55
N ARG A 318 -20.56 28.04 24.07
CA ARG A 318 -20.03 26.73 23.62
C ARG A 318 -20.22 26.47 22.11
N TYR A 319 -21.31 26.95 21.51
CA TYR A 319 -21.54 26.80 20.07
C TYR A 319 -20.65 27.74 19.27
N GLN A 320 -20.47 28.98 19.74
CA GLN A 320 -19.54 29.92 19.13
C GLN A 320 -18.12 29.37 19.17
N THR A 321 -17.65 28.88 20.33
CA THR A 321 -16.36 28.21 20.47
C THR A 321 -16.24 27.01 19.53
N PHE A 322 -17.26 26.15 19.44
CA PHE A 322 -17.23 24.98 18.56
C PHE A 322 -17.13 25.37 17.07
N PHE A 323 -17.99 26.24 16.57
CA PHE A 323 -18.06 26.56 15.14
C PHE A 323 -17.03 27.62 14.68
N HIS A 324 -16.58 28.52 15.56
CA HIS A 324 -15.67 29.62 15.20
C HIS A 324 -14.23 29.39 15.66
N VAL A 325 -13.99 28.47 16.60
CA VAL A 325 -12.63 28.14 17.06
C VAL A 325 -12.28 26.70 16.71
N PHE A 326 -13.03 25.72 17.24
CA PHE A 326 -12.68 24.31 17.12
C PHE A 326 -12.75 23.79 15.67
N ILE A 327 -13.89 23.95 14.98
CA ILE A 327 -14.05 23.48 13.60
C ILE A 327 -13.10 24.16 12.61
N PRO A 328 -12.89 25.50 12.65
CA PRO A 328 -11.93 26.17 11.78
C PRO A 328 -10.50 25.69 11.94
N LEU A 329 -10.07 25.38 13.17
CA LEU A 329 -8.76 24.77 13.44
C LEU A 329 -8.67 23.34 12.86
N LEU A 330 -9.79 22.62 12.79
CA LEU A 330 -9.85 21.26 12.24
C LEU A 330 -10.01 21.22 10.71
N LYS A 331 -10.35 22.34 10.03
CA LYS A 331 -10.58 22.39 8.57
C LYS A 331 -9.46 21.74 7.73
N PRO A 332 -8.15 21.92 8.02
CA PRO A 332 -7.10 21.26 7.24
C PRO A 332 -7.14 19.73 7.39
N ALA A 333 -7.44 19.24 8.60
CA ALA A 333 -7.57 17.81 8.86
C ALA A 333 -8.83 17.23 8.22
N LEU A 334 -9.94 17.98 8.22
CA LEU A 334 -11.17 17.61 7.50
C LEU A 334 -10.95 17.52 5.99
N ALA A 335 -10.28 18.50 5.40
CA ALA A 335 -9.92 18.47 3.98
C ALA A 335 -8.99 17.30 3.66
N ASN A 336 -8.00 17.03 4.52
CA ASN A 336 -7.10 15.89 4.34
C ASN A 336 -7.84 14.54 4.42
N ALA A 337 -8.70 14.35 5.43
CA ALA A 337 -9.50 13.14 5.57
C ALA A 337 -10.43 12.94 4.36
N PHE A 338 -11.11 14.01 3.93
CA PHE A 338 -11.98 14.02 2.75
C PHE A 338 -11.26 13.60 1.47
N LEU A 339 -10.12 14.24 1.16
CA LEU A 339 -9.36 13.94 -0.06
C LEU A 339 -8.78 12.51 -0.04
N ILE A 340 -8.30 12.03 1.10
CA ILE A 340 -7.79 10.66 1.24
C ILE A 340 -8.90 9.63 1.00
N VAL A 341 -10.09 9.85 1.55
CA VAL A 341 -11.21 8.94 1.35
C VAL A 341 -11.68 8.94 -0.11
N ILE A 342 -11.71 10.09 -0.78
CA ILE A 342 -12.07 10.14 -2.22
C ILE A 342 -11.14 9.26 -3.03
N VAL A 343 -9.82 9.40 -2.83
CA VAL A 343 -8.82 8.56 -3.53
C VAL A 343 -9.06 7.09 -3.25
N GLN A 344 -9.36 6.73 -2.01
CA GLN A 344 -9.62 5.34 -1.64
C GLN A 344 -10.92 4.79 -2.25
N SER A 345 -11.99 5.60 -2.29
CA SER A 345 -13.28 5.24 -2.87
C SER A 345 -13.17 5.04 -4.39
N LEU A 346 -12.47 5.95 -5.08
CA LEU A 346 -12.22 5.87 -6.51
C LEU A 346 -11.38 4.62 -6.87
N ALA A 347 -10.51 4.19 -5.95
CA ALA A 347 -9.67 3.02 -6.09
C ALA A 347 -10.31 1.70 -5.63
N ASP A 348 -11.50 1.75 -5.04
CA ASP A 348 -12.19 0.56 -4.56
C ASP A 348 -12.90 -0.15 -5.71
N PHE A 349 -12.60 -1.42 -5.84
CA PHE A 349 -13.12 -2.32 -6.86
C PHE A 349 -14.14 -3.29 -6.27
N SER A 350 -13.92 -3.66 -5.01
CA SER A 350 -14.48 -4.86 -4.44
C SER A 350 -15.92 -4.66 -3.95
N ASN A 351 -16.26 -3.50 -3.37
CA ASN A 351 -17.66 -3.19 -3.05
C ASN A 351 -18.51 -2.92 -4.30
N PRO A 352 -18.06 -2.13 -5.29
CA PRO A 352 -18.82 -1.94 -6.53
C PRO A 352 -19.09 -3.23 -7.30
N LEU A 353 -18.16 -4.19 -7.30
CA LEU A 353 -18.39 -5.47 -7.96
C LEU A 353 -19.55 -6.26 -7.33
N VAL A 354 -19.66 -6.24 -5.99
CA VAL A 354 -20.69 -6.98 -5.24
C VAL A 354 -22.03 -6.24 -5.22
N LEU A 355 -22.01 -4.91 -5.10
CA LEU A 355 -23.20 -4.08 -4.85
C LEU A 355 -23.62 -3.21 -6.02
N GLY A 356 -22.88 -3.22 -7.14
CA GLY A 356 -23.09 -2.28 -8.25
C GLY A 356 -24.38 -2.50 -9.01
N GLY A 357 -24.82 -3.74 -9.21
CA GLY A 357 -25.99 -4.01 -10.06
C GLY A 357 -25.79 -3.42 -11.46
N SER A 358 -26.57 -2.41 -11.83
CA SER A 358 -26.43 -1.67 -13.11
C SER A 358 -25.64 -0.35 -12.98
N PHE A 359 -25.03 -0.09 -11.82
CA PHE A 359 -24.23 1.10 -11.57
C PHE A 359 -22.74 0.77 -11.72
N ASP A 360 -22.22 1.05 -12.90
CA ASP A 360 -20.81 0.80 -13.21
C ASP A 360 -19.92 1.96 -12.76
N VAL A 361 -18.74 1.61 -12.27
CA VAL A 361 -17.67 2.53 -11.90
C VAL A 361 -16.37 2.13 -12.60
N LEU A 362 -15.42 3.05 -12.69
CA LEU A 362 -14.18 2.88 -13.44
C LEU A 362 -13.43 1.62 -13.00
N ALA A 363 -13.35 1.39 -11.69
CA ALA A 363 -12.64 0.25 -11.13
C ALA A 363 -13.20 -1.10 -11.61
N THR A 364 -14.53 -1.29 -11.64
CA THR A 364 -15.16 -2.53 -12.10
C THR A 364 -15.14 -2.65 -13.62
N GLN A 365 -15.30 -1.54 -14.33
CA GLN A 365 -15.25 -1.56 -15.78
C GLN A 365 -13.86 -1.96 -16.30
N ILE A 366 -12.78 -1.47 -15.67
CA ILE A 366 -11.41 -1.90 -15.98
C ILE A 366 -11.26 -3.42 -15.83
N TYR A 367 -11.87 -4.00 -14.79
CA TYR A 367 -11.85 -5.44 -14.57
C TYR A 367 -12.54 -6.18 -15.71
N PHE A 368 -13.78 -5.81 -16.05
CA PHE A 368 -14.54 -6.51 -17.09
C PHE A 368 -13.91 -6.42 -18.49
N TYR A 369 -13.16 -5.35 -18.81
CA TYR A 369 -12.41 -5.29 -20.07
C TYR A 369 -11.26 -6.30 -20.14
N ILE A 370 -10.70 -6.71 -19.00
CA ILE A 370 -9.60 -7.67 -18.93
C ILE A 370 -10.12 -9.10 -18.75
N THR A 371 -11.03 -9.32 -17.81
CA THR A 371 -11.52 -10.67 -17.48
C THR A 371 -12.71 -11.11 -18.34
N GLY A 372 -13.32 -10.19 -19.08
CA GLY A 372 -14.38 -10.49 -20.05
C GLY A 372 -13.87 -11.25 -21.28
N SER A 373 -14.77 -11.50 -22.23
CA SER A 373 -14.48 -12.32 -23.43
C SER A 373 -13.58 -11.66 -24.47
N GLN A 374 -13.19 -10.40 -24.30
CA GLN A 374 -12.51 -9.61 -25.34
C GLN A 374 -11.05 -9.25 -25.03
N LEU A 375 -10.54 -9.44 -23.80
CA LEU A 375 -9.16 -9.07 -23.41
C LEU A 375 -8.73 -7.71 -23.98
N ASP A 376 -9.58 -6.69 -23.83
CA ASP A 376 -9.40 -5.38 -24.44
C ASP A 376 -8.43 -4.54 -23.59
N TYR A 377 -7.14 -4.76 -23.82
CA TYR A 377 -6.07 -4.03 -23.15
C TYR A 377 -6.08 -2.53 -23.48
N GLN A 378 -6.60 -2.13 -24.64
CA GLN A 378 -6.67 -0.72 -25.06
C GLN A 378 -7.71 0.04 -24.22
N ALA A 379 -8.92 -0.49 -24.09
CA ALA A 379 -9.97 0.10 -23.28
C ALA A 379 -9.63 0.05 -21.79
N ALA A 380 -9.11 -1.08 -21.30
CA ALA A 380 -8.68 -1.22 -19.91
C ALA A 380 -7.57 -0.21 -19.55
N SER A 381 -6.60 -0.02 -20.45
CA SER A 381 -5.52 0.96 -20.30
C SER A 381 -6.02 2.40 -20.36
N THR A 382 -6.96 2.70 -21.26
CA THR A 382 -7.57 4.04 -21.37
C THR A 382 -8.32 4.42 -20.08
N LEU A 383 -9.16 3.51 -19.57
CA LEU A 383 -9.87 3.73 -18.31
C LEU A 383 -8.92 3.75 -17.12
N GLY A 384 -7.95 2.84 -17.06
CA GLY A 384 -6.94 2.79 -16.01
C GLY A 384 -6.07 4.04 -15.96
N ALA A 385 -5.63 4.55 -17.11
CA ALA A 385 -4.90 5.80 -17.22
C ALA A 385 -5.76 7.00 -16.80
N SER A 386 -7.03 7.05 -17.19
CA SER A 386 -7.95 8.10 -16.75
C SER A 386 -8.11 8.11 -15.23
N LEU A 387 -8.32 6.93 -14.63
CA LEU A 387 -8.44 6.72 -13.20
C LEU A 387 -7.15 7.11 -12.46
N LEU A 388 -5.98 6.75 -13.00
CA LEU A 388 -4.68 7.16 -12.48
C LEU A 388 -4.53 8.69 -12.50
N VAL A 389 -4.83 9.34 -13.62
CA VAL A 389 -4.74 10.80 -13.76
C VAL A 389 -5.65 11.50 -12.76
N PHE A 390 -6.91 11.08 -12.61
CA PHE A 390 -7.82 11.65 -11.63
C PHE A 390 -7.30 11.48 -10.20
N SER A 391 -6.82 10.28 -9.85
CA SER A 391 -6.25 10.01 -8.53
C SER A 391 -5.02 10.87 -8.25
N LEU A 392 -4.12 11.02 -9.24
CA LEU A 392 -2.94 11.88 -9.15
C LEU A 392 -3.30 13.36 -9.03
N LEU A 393 -4.33 13.83 -9.72
CA LEU A 393 -4.80 15.22 -9.59
C LEU A 393 -5.29 15.49 -8.17
N ILE A 394 -6.13 14.60 -7.61
CA ILE A 394 -6.63 14.73 -6.24
C ILE A 394 -5.46 14.70 -5.24
N PHE A 395 -4.53 13.77 -5.44
CA PHE A 395 -3.32 13.66 -4.61
C PHE A 395 -2.44 14.92 -4.70
N CYS A 396 -2.24 15.48 -5.89
CA CYS A 396 -1.49 16.72 -6.08
C CYS A 396 -2.18 17.90 -5.41
N VAL A 397 -3.51 18.02 -5.52
CA VAL A 397 -4.30 19.03 -4.82
C VAL A 397 -4.12 18.87 -3.31
N GLN A 398 -4.22 17.64 -2.80
CA GLN A 398 -3.98 17.33 -1.40
C GLN A 398 -2.57 17.76 -0.95
N TYR A 399 -1.54 17.37 -1.70
CA TYR A 399 -0.14 17.68 -1.38
C TYR A 399 0.14 19.18 -1.37
N MET A 400 -0.34 19.92 -2.38
CA MET A 400 -0.14 21.37 -2.49
C MET A 400 -0.93 22.16 -1.44
N TRP A 401 -2.15 21.73 -1.11
CA TRP A 401 -3.02 22.46 -0.18
C TRP A 401 -2.56 22.27 1.27
N ILE A 402 -2.13 21.07 1.65
CA ILE A 402 -1.73 20.74 3.04
C ILE A 402 -0.35 21.32 3.37
N GLY A 403 0.58 21.39 2.41
CA GLY A 403 1.95 21.86 2.64
C GLY A 403 2.09 23.34 3.09
N LYS A 404 1.01 24.12 3.10
CA LYS A 404 1.03 25.56 3.44
C LYS A 404 0.31 25.94 4.74
N ARG A 405 -0.35 25.00 5.44
CA ARG A 405 -1.17 25.31 6.64
C ARG A 405 -0.88 24.37 7.80
N SER A 406 0.35 24.40 8.29
CA SER A 406 0.68 23.90 9.63
C SER A 406 0.21 24.95 10.64
N TYR A 407 -1.01 24.79 11.18
CA TYR A 407 -1.38 25.49 12.41
C TYR A 407 -0.62 24.80 13.54
N VAL A 408 0.61 25.24 13.79
CA VAL A 408 1.40 24.81 14.94
C VAL A 408 0.63 25.23 16.20
N THR A 409 -0.20 24.34 16.74
CA THR A 409 -0.96 24.56 17.98
C THR A 409 -0.22 24.04 19.21
N VAL A 410 0.84 23.25 19.03
CA VAL A 410 1.67 22.75 20.12
C VAL A 410 2.82 23.74 20.36
N SER A 411 2.62 24.62 21.34
CA SER A 411 3.72 25.38 21.96
C SER A 411 4.55 24.44 22.82
N GLY A 412 5.86 24.67 22.96
CA GLY A 412 6.75 23.89 23.85
C GLY A 412 6.44 24.00 25.35
N LYS A 413 5.29 24.58 25.73
CA LYS A 413 4.80 24.67 27.10
C LYS A 413 3.87 23.50 27.38
N SER A 414 4.19 22.70 28.39
CA SER A 414 3.29 21.68 28.92
C SER A 414 2.06 22.35 29.53
N TYR A 415 0.88 22.08 28.98
CA TYR A 415 -0.38 22.61 29.48
C TYR A 415 -1.19 21.51 30.16
N ARG A 416 -1.73 21.85 31.33
CA ARG A 416 -2.52 20.97 32.19
C ARG A 416 -4.01 21.34 32.23
N GLY A 417 -4.49 22.19 31.32
CA GLY A 417 -5.91 22.57 31.29
C GLY A 417 -6.80 21.42 30.82
N ASP A 418 -7.96 21.29 31.45
CA ASP A 418 -8.99 20.33 31.06
C ASP A 418 -9.64 20.76 29.73
N VAL A 419 -10.04 19.78 28.93
CA VAL A 419 -10.81 20.05 27.71
C VAL A 419 -12.16 20.67 28.08
N GLN A 420 -12.53 21.74 27.39
CA GLN A 420 -13.77 22.46 27.68
C GLN A 420 -15.00 21.65 27.23
N PRO A 421 -16.11 21.70 27.98
CA PRO A 421 -17.29 20.90 27.69
C PRO A 421 -17.98 21.38 26.40
N LEU A 422 -18.36 20.42 25.55
CA LEU A 422 -19.12 20.68 24.33
C LEU A 422 -20.58 21.11 24.64
N PRO A 423 -21.29 21.71 23.66
CA PRO A 423 -22.73 21.94 23.76
C PRO A 423 -23.49 20.63 24.03
N THR A 424 -24.43 20.65 24.98
CA THR A 424 -25.12 19.41 25.44
C THR A 424 -25.89 18.71 24.33
N SER A 425 -26.61 19.45 23.48
CA SER A 425 -27.33 18.90 22.31
C SER A 425 -26.40 18.20 21.31
N LEU A 426 -25.21 18.77 21.08
CA LEU A 426 -24.20 18.18 20.20
C LEU A 426 -23.69 16.86 20.78
N VAL A 427 -23.47 16.81 22.10
CA VAL A 427 -23.10 15.57 22.79
C VAL A 427 -24.17 14.49 22.60
N TRP A 428 -25.44 14.82 22.84
CA TRP A 428 -26.54 13.88 22.62
C TRP A 428 -26.64 13.41 21.17
N GLY A 429 -26.51 14.31 20.21
CA GLY A 429 -26.52 13.98 18.78
C GLY A 429 -25.37 13.04 18.39
N ILE A 430 -24.15 13.33 18.82
CA ILE A 430 -22.97 12.47 18.56
C ILE A 430 -23.14 11.10 19.23
N CYS A 431 -23.63 11.06 20.48
CA CYS A 431 -23.91 9.80 21.17
C CYS A 431 -24.98 8.97 20.45
N ALA A 432 -26.04 9.60 19.95
CA ALA A 432 -27.08 8.91 19.17
C ALA A 432 -26.53 8.35 17.85
N ILE A 433 -25.75 9.13 17.11
CA ILE A 433 -25.07 8.69 15.89
C ILE A 433 -24.15 7.50 16.17
N LEU A 434 -23.35 7.58 17.24
CA LEU A 434 -22.46 6.49 17.65
C LEU A 434 -23.24 5.23 18.02
N PHE A 435 -24.34 5.38 18.75
CA PHE A 435 -25.19 4.26 19.12
C PHE A 435 -25.72 3.54 17.87
N ILE A 436 -26.25 4.29 16.90
CA ILE A 436 -26.72 3.75 15.62
C ILE A 436 -25.57 3.07 14.87
N TRP A 437 -24.39 3.70 14.82
CA TRP A 437 -23.21 3.13 14.17
C TRP A 437 -22.77 1.79 14.79
N VAL A 438 -22.72 1.72 16.12
CA VAL A 438 -22.35 0.49 16.85
C VAL A 438 -23.40 -0.59 16.63
N VAL A 439 -24.69 -0.28 16.77
CA VAL A 439 -25.78 -1.23 16.52
C VAL A 439 -25.71 -1.75 15.08
N PHE A 440 -25.51 -0.87 14.10
CA PHE A 440 -25.37 -1.26 12.70
C PHE A 440 -24.20 -2.22 12.49
N ASN A 441 -23.03 -1.93 13.05
CA ASN A 441 -21.86 -2.82 12.94
C ASN A 441 -22.09 -4.16 13.64
N VAL A 442 -22.70 -4.16 14.84
CA VAL A 442 -23.04 -5.40 15.55
C VAL A 442 -23.98 -6.26 14.70
N LEU A 443 -25.01 -5.67 14.10
CA LEU A 443 -25.91 -6.38 13.19
C LEU A 443 -25.19 -6.87 11.93
N LEU A 444 -24.30 -6.07 11.35
CA LEU A 444 -23.52 -6.45 10.16
C LEU A 444 -22.63 -7.67 10.43
N TYR A 445 -21.78 -7.59 11.44
CA TYR A 445 -20.89 -8.69 11.78
C TYR A 445 -21.66 -9.89 12.31
N GLY A 446 -22.70 -9.66 13.10
CA GLY A 446 -23.62 -10.72 13.54
C GLY A 446 -24.27 -11.45 12.36
N SER A 447 -24.67 -10.73 11.31
CA SER A 447 -25.25 -11.32 10.10
C SER A 447 -24.24 -12.15 9.31
N ILE A 448 -22.97 -11.71 9.22
CA ILE A 448 -21.91 -12.49 8.58
C ILE A 448 -21.65 -13.79 9.34
N PHE A 449 -21.53 -13.72 10.67
CA PHE A 449 -21.30 -14.89 11.51
C PHE A 449 -22.50 -15.82 11.58
N TYR A 450 -23.72 -15.30 11.61
CA TYR A 450 -24.91 -16.14 11.61
C TYR A 450 -25.14 -16.75 10.22
N GLY A 451 -25.00 -15.95 9.16
CA GLY A 451 -25.23 -16.37 7.78
C GLY A 451 -24.26 -17.42 7.29
N SER A 452 -23.04 -17.49 7.82
CA SER A 452 -22.10 -18.57 7.50
C SER A 452 -22.62 -19.96 7.88
N PHE A 453 -23.50 -20.05 8.88
CA PHE A 453 -24.14 -21.30 9.32
C PHE A 453 -25.53 -21.51 8.70
N THR A 454 -25.97 -20.72 7.73
CA THR A 454 -27.31 -20.88 7.12
C THR A 454 -27.24 -21.61 5.77
N VAL A 455 -28.26 -22.41 5.46
CA VAL A 455 -28.36 -23.12 4.17
C VAL A 455 -28.46 -22.11 3.02
N ASN A 456 -29.43 -21.19 3.11
CA ASN A 456 -29.62 -20.17 2.09
C ASN A 456 -30.22 -18.90 2.70
N TRP A 457 -29.37 -17.89 2.90
CA TRP A 457 -29.79 -16.63 3.52
C TRP A 457 -30.98 -15.99 2.82
N GLY A 458 -32.00 -15.59 3.60
CA GLY A 458 -33.22 -14.96 3.09
C GLY A 458 -34.26 -15.93 2.52
N VAL A 459 -33.99 -17.24 2.55
CA VAL A 459 -34.93 -18.29 2.12
C VAL A 459 -35.02 -19.41 3.15
N ASP A 460 -33.88 -19.98 3.54
CA ASP A 460 -33.77 -21.08 4.49
C ASP A 460 -32.66 -20.79 5.52
N TYR A 461 -33.09 -20.42 6.72
CA TYR A 461 -32.24 -20.11 7.86
C TYR A 461 -31.88 -21.36 8.70
N THR A 462 -32.16 -22.57 8.20
CA THR A 462 -31.76 -23.81 8.88
C THR A 462 -30.25 -23.83 9.07
N LEU A 463 -29.82 -24.20 10.28
CA LEU A 463 -28.41 -24.26 10.62
C LEU A 463 -27.73 -25.44 9.93
N THR A 464 -26.65 -25.18 9.21
CA THR A 464 -25.83 -26.17 8.51
C THR A 464 -24.34 -25.86 8.63
N LEU A 465 -23.51 -26.90 8.48
CA LEU A 465 -22.06 -26.79 8.32
C LEU A 465 -21.63 -27.00 6.86
N ASP A 466 -22.57 -27.20 5.94
CA ASP A 466 -22.28 -27.53 4.53
C ASP A 466 -21.43 -26.46 3.85
N ASN A 467 -21.62 -25.17 4.18
CA ASN A 467 -20.78 -24.09 3.63
C ASN A 467 -19.31 -24.29 4.00
N PHE A 468 -19.02 -24.69 5.24
CA PHE A 468 -17.66 -24.96 5.70
C PHE A 468 -17.11 -26.28 5.14
N ILE A 469 -17.95 -27.30 4.99
CA ILE A 469 -17.57 -28.58 4.40
C ILE A 469 -17.25 -28.40 2.91
N LYS A 470 -18.05 -27.66 2.15
CA LYS A 470 -17.75 -27.31 0.74
C LYS A 470 -16.45 -26.52 0.62
N LEU A 471 -16.19 -25.65 1.59
CA LEU A 471 -15.04 -24.76 1.59
C LEU A 471 -13.71 -25.48 1.92
N PHE A 472 -13.68 -26.31 2.96
CA PHE A 472 -12.46 -26.98 3.46
C PHE A 472 -12.41 -28.49 3.19
N GLY A 473 -13.50 -29.11 2.74
CA GLY A 473 -13.59 -30.54 2.45
C GLY A 473 -12.92 -30.96 1.14
N GLN A 474 -12.46 -30.02 0.32
CA GLN A 474 -11.73 -30.30 -0.92
C GLN A 474 -10.25 -30.70 -0.69
N GLY A 475 -9.80 -30.74 0.57
CA GLY A 475 -8.45 -31.16 0.94
C GLY A 475 -7.44 -30.01 1.01
N MET A 476 -6.14 -30.34 1.10
CA MET A 476 -5.06 -29.35 1.24
C MET A 476 -4.53 -28.82 -0.09
N HIS A 477 -4.92 -29.42 -1.22
CA HIS A 477 -4.46 -29.05 -2.57
C HIS A 477 -5.52 -28.28 -3.37
N ASP A 478 -6.78 -28.34 -2.95
CA ASP A 478 -7.89 -27.66 -3.62
C ASP A 478 -8.84 -27.03 -2.59
N GLY A 479 -9.64 -26.05 -3.03
CA GLY A 479 -10.55 -25.29 -2.17
C GLY A 479 -9.85 -24.22 -1.33
N ALA A 480 -10.32 -24.02 -0.10
CA ALA A 480 -9.96 -22.86 0.71
C ALA A 480 -8.61 -22.96 1.42
N TRP A 481 -8.15 -24.17 1.80
CA TRP A 481 -6.89 -24.36 2.53
C TRP A 481 -5.68 -23.76 1.81
N PRO A 482 -5.41 -24.07 0.53
CA PRO A 482 -4.32 -23.43 -0.22
C PRO A 482 -4.44 -21.91 -0.17
N SER A 483 -5.63 -21.39 -0.47
CA SER A 483 -5.82 -19.94 -0.57
C SER A 483 -5.62 -19.20 0.75
N LEU A 484 -5.98 -19.82 1.87
CA LEU A 484 -5.75 -19.25 3.21
C LEU A 484 -4.25 -19.26 3.54
N LEU A 485 -3.59 -20.38 3.30
CA LEU A 485 -2.16 -20.56 3.59
C LEU A 485 -1.30 -19.64 2.72
N ASP A 486 -1.58 -19.55 1.42
CA ASP A 486 -0.89 -18.66 0.49
C ASP A 486 -1.09 -17.19 0.90
N THR A 487 -2.30 -16.80 1.30
CA THR A 487 -2.56 -15.44 1.79
C THR A 487 -1.73 -15.12 3.03
N LEU A 488 -1.69 -16.05 4.00
CA LEU A 488 -0.91 -15.88 5.22
C LEU A 488 0.60 -15.86 4.93
N LEU A 489 1.07 -16.72 4.02
CA LEU A 489 2.46 -16.79 3.59
C LEU A 489 2.88 -15.51 2.86
N TYR A 490 2.11 -15.08 1.86
CA TYR A 490 2.43 -13.91 1.05
C TYR A 490 2.37 -12.64 1.89
N ALA A 491 1.37 -12.48 2.76
CA ALA A 491 1.30 -11.37 3.70
C ALA A 491 2.43 -11.43 4.75
N GLY A 492 2.78 -12.62 5.21
CA GLY A 492 3.89 -12.86 6.14
C GLY A 492 5.26 -12.51 5.56
N ILE A 493 5.44 -12.64 4.24
CA ILE A 493 6.64 -12.21 3.53
C ILE A 493 6.58 -10.71 3.21
N ALA A 494 5.46 -10.21 2.70
CA ALA A 494 5.31 -8.82 2.27
C ALA A 494 5.41 -7.83 3.44
N ALA A 495 4.84 -8.15 4.61
CA ALA A 495 4.79 -7.21 5.73
C ALA A 495 6.16 -6.84 6.33
N PRO A 496 7.08 -7.79 6.60
CA PRO A 496 8.44 -7.47 7.01
C PRO A 496 9.20 -6.64 5.98
N ILE A 497 9.10 -7.01 4.70
CA ILE A 497 9.78 -6.27 3.62
C ILE A 497 9.25 -4.84 3.56
N THR A 498 7.92 -4.67 3.65
CA THR A 498 7.25 -3.36 3.70
C THR A 498 7.74 -2.51 4.88
N ALA A 499 7.82 -3.09 6.08
CA ALA A 499 8.26 -2.39 7.28
C ALA A 499 9.73 -1.98 7.19
N ILE A 500 10.61 -2.86 6.70
CA ILE A 500 12.04 -2.59 6.52
C ILE A 500 12.26 -1.51 5.47
N LEU A 501 11.66 -1.65 4.28
CA LEU A 501 11.78 -0.67 3.20
C LEU A 501 11.20 0.68 3.63
N GLY A 502 10.02 0.69 4.25
CA GLY A 502 9.40 1.92 4.72
C GLY A 502 10.22 2.63 5.79
N LEU A 503 10.81 1.90 6.74
CA LEU A 503 11.71 2.47 7.74
C LEU A 503 13.00 3.01 7.11
N LEU A 504 13.56 2.30 6.14
CA LEU A 504 14.77 2.71 5.43
C LEU A 504 14.54 4.02 4.67
N ILE A 505 13.40 4.12 3.96
CA ILE A 505 12.99 5.34 3.24
C ILE A 505 12.73 6.47 4.23
N ALA A 506 12.04 6.19 5.36
CA ALA A 506 11.85 7.19 6.41
C ALA A 506 13.16 7.69 7.01
N TYR A 507 14.14 6.81 7.23
CA TYR A 507 15.47 7.20 7.69
C TYR A 507 16.17 8.13 6.70
N ILE A 508 16.18 7.78 5.42
CA ILE A 508 16.76 8.61 4.35
C ILE A 508 16.06 9.98 4.31
N VAL A 509 14.74 10.00 4.34
CA VAL A 509 13.94 11.22 4.25
C VAL A 509 14.10 12.09 5.51
N VAL A 510 14.14 11.53 6.71
CA VAL A 510 14.16 12.32 7.96
C VAL A 510 15.57 12.73 8.36
N ARG A 511 16.56 11.84 8.21
CA ARG A 511 17.91 12.06 8.75
C ARG A 511 18.89 12.66 7.75
N GLN A 512 18.64 12.50 6.45
CA GLN A 512 19.55 12.92 5.38
C GLN A 512 19.05 14.15 4.63
N GLU A 513 20.00 14.96 4.16
CA GLU A 513 19.76 16.14 3.33
C GLU A 513 20.46 15.96 1.99
N PHE A 514 19.69 15.96 0.89
CA PHE A 514 20.21 15.79 -0.46
C PHE A 514 19.30 16.41 -1.52
N ARG A 515 19.90 16.69 -2.68
CA ARG A 515 19.18 17.19 -3.85
C ARG A 515 18.27 16.08 -4.39
N GLY A 516 16.98 16.37 -4.52
CA GLY A 516 15.97 15.39 -4.97
C GLY A 516 15.19 14.69 -3.84
N LYS A 517 15.44 15.02 -2.57
CA LYS A 517 14.69 14.51 -1.41
C LYS A 517 13.17 14.61 -1.57
N LYS A 518 12.67 15.79 -1.98
CA LYS A 518 11.24 16.02 -2.26
C LYS A 518 10.70 15.13 -3.39
N THR A 519 11.51 14.84 -4.40
CA THR A 519 11.12 13.94 -5.49
C THR A 519 10.94 12.53 -4.97
N ILE A 520 11.84 12.03 -4.12
CA ILE A 520 11.71 10.70 -3.52
C ILE A 520 10.50 10.65 -2.59
N GLU A 521 10.30 11.66 -1.75
CA GLU A 521 9.09 11.77 -0.92
C GLU A 521 7.82 11.70 -1.79
N PHE A 522 7.74 12.51 -2.85
CA PHE A 522 6.60 12.55 -3.76
C PHE A 522 6.40 11.20 -4.48
N THR A 523 7.44 10.64 -5.10
CA THR A 523 7.36 9.37 -5.82
C THR A 523 7.01 8.20 -4.92
N THR A 524 7.47 8.21 -3.67
CA THR A 524 7.10 7.14 -2.74
C THR A 524 5.68 7.30 -2.21
N MET A 525 5.16 8.53 -2.13
CA MET A 525 3.74 8.75 -1.86
C MET A 525 2.85 8.41 -3.07
N LEU A 526 3.40 8.41 -4.29
CA LEU A 526 2.72 7.95 -5.52
C LEU A 526 2.16 6.54 -5.35
N CYS A 527 2.83 5.66 -4.61
CA CYS A 527 2.36 4.30 -4.31
C CYS A 527 0.98 4.26 -3.64
N PHE A 528 0.64 5.31 -2.90
CA PHE A 528 -0.68 5.48 -2.30
C PHE A 528 -1.70 6.05 -3.28
N ALA A 529 -1.23 6.88 -4.22
CA ALA A 529 -2.08 7.51 -5.23
C ALA A 529 -2.47 6.56 -6.36
N VAL A 530 -1.63 5.58 -6.71
CA VAL A 530 -1.97 4.59 -7.76
C VAL A 530 -3.12 3.69 -7.27
N PRO A 531 -4.30 3.72 -7.92
CA PRO A 531 -5.43 2.89 -7.53
C PRO A 531 -5.11 1.40 -7.65
N GLY A 532 -5.75 0.56 -6.84
CA GLY A 532 -5.42 -0.86 -6.81
C GLY A 532 -5.68 -1.57 -8.14
N THR A 533 -6.80 -1.28 -8.80
CA THR A 533 -7.11 -1.83 -10.13
C THR A 533 -6.08 -1.43 -11.17
N VAL A 534 -5.76 -0.13 -11.23
CA VAL A 534 -4.70 0.43 -12.07
C VAL A 534 -3.37 -0.28 -11.80
N ALA A 535 -2.99 -0.46 -10.54
CA ALA A 535 -1.78 -1.19 -10.17
C ALA A 535 -1.82 -2.63 -10.72
N GLY A 536 -2.93 -3.37 -10.54
CA GLY A 536 -3.07 -4.72 -11.07
C GLY A 536 -2.88 -4.81 -12.58
N VAL A 537 -3.63 -4.00 -13.35
CA VAL A 537 -3.52 -3.93 -14.81
C VAL A 537 -2.11 -3.54 -15.25
N SER A 538 -1.56 -2.49 -14.63
CA SER A 538 -0.25 -1.97 -14.95
C SER A 538 0.87 -2.99 -14.69
N TYR A 539 0.71 -3.84 -13.67
CA TYR A 539 1.66 -4.91 -13.36
C TYR A 539 1.57 -6.04 -14.39
N ILE A 540 0.37 -6.45 -14.83
CA ILE A 540 0.25 -7.39 -15.95
C ILE A 540 0.97 -6.81 -17.17
N LEU A 541 0.63 -5.59 -17.59
CA LEU A 541 1.20 -4.97 -18.78
C LEU A 541 2.72 -4.81 -18.70
N ALA A 542 3.26 -4.57 -17.51
CA ALA A 542 4.69 -4.37 -17.29
C ALA A 542 5.49 -5.67 -17.20
N PHE A 543 4.88 -6.74 -16.68
CA PHE A 543 5.58 -7.96 -16.27
C PHE A 543 5.08 -9.24 -16.95
N ASN A 544 4.19 -9.12 -17.93
CA ASN A 544 3.75 -10.22 -18.78
C ASN A 544 4.64 -10.41 -20.02
N ASP A 545 5.35 -9.36 -20.44
CA ASP A 545 6.19 -9.34 -21.63
C ASP A 545 7.64 -8.96 -21.30
N SER A 546 8.54 -9.15 -22.28
CA SER A 546 9.93 -8.72 -22.16
C SER A 546 10.02 -7.23 -21.78
N PRO A 547 10.94 -6.83 -20.89
CA PRO A 547 12.12 -7.58 -20.46
C PRO A 547 11.95 -8.35 -19.14
N PHE A 548 10.80 -8.31 -18.48
CA PHE A 548 10.61 -8.93 -17.16
C PHE A 548 9.38 -9.84 -17.15
N TYR A 549 9.55 -11.15 -16.97
CA TYR A 549 8.43 -12.08 -16.81
C TYR A 549 8.24 -12.41 -15.32
N LEU A 550 7.23 -11.79 -14.70
CA LEU A 550 6.83 -12.10 -13.32
C LEU A 550 5.35 -12.51 -13.21
N THR A 551 4.55 -12.25 -14.25
CA THR A 551 3.13 -12.64 -14.28
C THR A 551 2.98 -14.13 -14.06
N GLY A 552 1.99 -14.53 -13.26
CA GLY A 552 1.74 -15.91 -12.90
C GLY A 552 2.54 -16.45 -11.71
N THR A 553 3.54 -15.73 -11.21
CA THR A 553 4.37 -16.15 -10.07
C THR A 553 3.88 -15.58 -8.73
N ALA A 554 4.16 -16.25 -7.61
CA ALA A 554 3.90 -15.68 -6.27
C ALA A 554 4.67 -14.38 -6.01
N ALA A 555 5.82 -14.18 -6.69
CA ALA A 555 6.66 -13.01 -6.53
C ALA A 555 5.94 -11.71 -6.94
N ILE A 556 5.19 -11.70 -8.05
CA ILE A 556 4.49 -10.49 -8.50
C ILE A 556 3.40 -10.06 -7.50
N VAL A 557 2.73 -11.03 -6.87
CA VAL A 557 1.72 -10.79 -5.82
C VAL A 557 2.38 -10.20 -4.58
N ILE A 558 3.46 -10.81 -4.09
CA ILE A 558 4.20 -10.35 -2.89
C ILE A 558 4.80 -8.95 -3.13
N ILE A 559 5.36 -8.70 -4.31
CA ILE A 559 5.92 -7.39 -4.67
C ILE A 559 4.82 -6.34 -4.76
N SER A 560 3.68 -6.66 -5.39
CA SER A 560 2.52 -5.77 -5.47
C SER A 560 1.99 -5.41 -4.06
N MET A 561 1.81 -6.42 -3.19
CA MET A 561 1.45 -6.22 -1.79
C MET A 561 2.47 -5.32 -1.06
N THR A 562 3.76 -5.57 -1.27
CA THR A 562 4.83 -4.82 -0.60
C THR A 562 4.83 -3.36 -1.04
N MET A 563 4.97 -3.10 -2.33
CA MET A 563 5.15 -1.74 -2.88
C MET A 563 3.93 -0.85 -2.64
N ARG A 564 2.74 -1.42 -2.77
CA ARG A 564 1.48 -0.73 -2.46
C ARG A 564 1.33 -0.43 -0.96
N ASN A 565 2.03 -1.20 -0.11
CA ASN A 565 1.96 -1.03 1.34
C ASN A 565 3.11 -0.21 1.96
N VAL A 566 4.20 0.06 1.22
CA VAL A 566 5.37 0.84 1.66
C VAL A 566 5.04 2.17 2.39
N PRO A 567 4.07 2.99 1.93
CA PRO A 567 3.77 4.27 2.58
C PRO A 567 3.39 4.16 4.07
N VAL A 568 2.86 3.01 4.50
CA VAL A 568 2.60 2.75 5.93
C VAL A 568 3.88 2.69 6.73
N GLY A 569 4.86 1.91 6.26
CA GLY A 569 6.15 1.78 6.92
C GLY A 569 6.88 3.12 6.98
N ILE A 570 6.72 3.95 5.94
CA ILE A 570 7.28 5.31 5.91
C ILE A 570 6.66 6.19 6.97
N ARG A 571 5.32 6.25 7.06
CA ARG A 571 4.64 7.08 8.07
C ARG A 571 4.98 6.64 9.48
N ALA A 572 4.99 5.33 9.74
CA ALA A 572 5.41 4.79 11.03
C ALA A 572 6.86 5.12 11.35
N GLY A 573 7.75 5.02 10.36
CA GLY A 573 9.16 5.38 10.49
C GLY A 573 9.38 6.87 10.76
N ILE A 574 8.69 7.76 10.04
CA ILE A 574 8.75 9.22 10.24
C ILE A 574 8.26 9.57 11.65
N ALA A 575 7.13 9.01 12.08
CA ALA A 575 6.59 9.24 13.42
C ALA A 575 7.54 8.75 14.52
N GLY A 576 8.15 7.57 14.33
CA GLY A 576 9.12 7.01 15.27
C GLY A 576 10.42 7.82 15.34
N LEU A 577 11.00 8.16 14.18
CA LEU A 577 12.25 8.93 14.08
C LEU A 577 12.06 10.37 14.56
N GLY A 578 10.90 10.98 14.33
CA GLY A 578 10.59 12.34 14.79
C GLY A 578 10.57 12.50 16.31
N GLN A 579 10.41 11.41 17.06
CA GLN A 579 10.50 11.40 18.53
C GLN A 579 11.94 11.22 19.05
N ILE A 580 12.89 10.88 18.18
CA ILE A 580 14.27 10.57 18.55
C ILE A 580 15.16 11.74 18.11
N ASP A 581 15.80 12.40 19.07
CA ASP A 581 16.68 13.53 18.81
C ASP A 581 17.87 13.14 17.90
N LYS A 582 18.24 14.05 16.99
CA LYS A 582 19.32 13.84 16.00
C LYS A 582 20.71 13.75 16.66
N SER A 583 20.87 14.29 17.87
CA SER A 583 22.11 14.23 18.63
C SER A 583 22.62 12.80 18.89
N LEU A 584 21.74 11.79 18.92
CA LEU A 584 22.15 10.38 19.05
C LEU A 584 22.91 9.88 17.82
N ASP A 585 22.47 10.32 16.63
CA ASP A 585 23.13 10.01 15.36
C ASP A 585 24.50 10.69 15.33
N GLU A 586 24.54 11.98 15.69
CA GLU A 586 25.75 12.80 15.70
C GLU A 586 26.78 12.28 16.71
N ALA A 587 26.37 11.89 17.92
CA ALA A 587 27.26 11.31 18.93
C ALA A 587 27.89 9.99 18.44
N SER A 588 27.10 9.14 17.78
CA SER A 588 27.58 7.89 17.20
C SER A 588 28.61 8.15 16.10
N LEU A 589 28.31 9.08 15.19
CA LEU A 589 29.19 9.46 14.08
C LEU A 589 30.48 10.14 14.58
N SER A 590 30.42 10.96 15.64
CA SER A 590 31.61 11.55 16.28
C SER A 590 32.58 10.51 16.85
N LEU A 591 32.06 9.37 17.32
CA LEU A 591 32.85 8.22 17.74
C LEU A 591 33.35 7.35 16.58
N ARG A 592 33.26 7.85 15.34
CA ARG A 592 33.64 7.16 14.10
C ARG A 592 32.84 5.87 13.83
N ALA A 593 31.64 5.73 14.40
CA ALA A 593 30.71 4.73 13.92
C ALA A 593 30.18 5.16 12.53
N GLY A 594 29.87 4.19 11.65
CA GLY A 594 29.18 4.46 10.39
C GLY A 594 27.66 4.36 10.54
N SER A 595 26.88 4.93 9.61
CA SER A 595 25.42 4.97 9.72
C SER A 595 24.78 3.60 9.87
N MET A 596 25.33 2.56 9.24
CA MET A 596 24.87 1.17 9.44
C MET A 596 24.94 0.77 10.92
N ARG A 597 26.05 1.03 11.61
CA ARG A 597 26.20 0.70 13.04
C ARG A 597 25.23 1.51 13.89
N THR A 598 25.13 2.81 13.62
CA THR A 598 24.19 3.72 14.30
C THR A 598 22.74 3.23 14.15
N ILE A 599 22.33 2.83 12.95
CA ILE A 599 21.00 2.29 12.71
C ILE A 599 20.79 0.99 13.49
N PHE A 600 21.64 -0.01 13.32
CA PHE A 600 21.42 -1.33 13.92
C PHE A 600 21.53 -1.34 15.45
N HIS A 601 22.43 -0.54 16.03
CA HIS A 601 22.71 -0.59 17.47
C HIS A 601 22.02 0.50 18.28
N ILE A 602 21.63 1.63 17.67
CA ILE A 602 21.01 2.76 18.37
C ILE A 602 19.58 2.94 17.90
N LEU A 603 19.36 3.17 16.59
CA LEU A 603 18.04 3.54 16.10
C LEU A 603 17.05 2.37 16.08
N LEU A 604 17.40 1.18 15.56
CA LEU A 604 16.49 0.04 15.50
C LEU A 604 15.98 -0.38 16.88
N PRO A 605 16.81 -0.50 17.94
CA PRO A 605 16.33 -0.79 19.29
C PRO A 605 15.36 0.26 19.85
N LEU A 606 15.57 1.53 19.53
CA LEU A 606 14.68 2.64 19.93
C LEU A 606 13.38 2.65 19.11
N LEU A 607 13.47 2.29 17.82
CA LEU A 607 12.36 2.24 16.88
C LEU A 607 11.53 0.95 16.95
N ARG A 608 11.88 -0.03 17.80
CA ARG A 608 11.13 -1.29 17.95
C ARG A 608 9.60 -1.10 18.02
N PRO A 609 9.05 -0.15 18.81
CA PRO A 609 7.59 0.05 18.85
C PRO A 609 7.02 0.51 17.51
N ALA A 610 7.73 1.38 16.78
CA ALA A 610 7.33 1.84 15.46
C ALA A 610 7.43 0.72 14.40
N ILE A 611 8.47 -0.11 14.47
CA ILE A 611 8.67 -1.26 13.58
C ILE A 611 7.55 -2.28 13.77
N LEU A 612 7.21 -2.62 15.02
CA LEU A 612 6.15 -3.58 15.32
C LEU A 612 4.78 -3.04 14.87
N SER A 613 4.50 -1.76 15.11
CA SER A 613 3.28 -1.12 14.60
C SER A 613 3.21 -1.12 13.06
N ALA A 614 4.33 -0.85 12.38
CA ALA A 614 4.42 -0.88 10.93
C ALA A 614 4.21 -2.30 10.39
N LEU A 615 4.79 -3.30 11.03
CA LEU A 615 4.69 -4.71 10.67
C LEU A 615 3.23 -5.18 10.74
N ILE A 616 2.56 -4.97 11.87
CA ILE A 616 1.16 -5.39 12.07
C ILE A 616 0.25 -4.73 11.05
N TYR A 617 0.38 -3.41 10.89
CA TYR A 617 -0.48 -2.69 9.97
C TYR A 617 -0.22 -3.07 8.51
N SER A 618 1.04 -3.33 8.14
CA SER A 618 1.39 -3.82 6.81
C SER A 618 0.86 -5.23 6.55
N PHE A 619 0.87 -6.09 7.57
CA PHE A 619 0.30 -7.44 7.51
C PHE A 619 -1.22 -7.41 7.33
N VAL A 620 -1.91 -6.61 8.15
CA VAL A 620 -3.37 -6.41 8.03
C VAL A 620 -3.74 -5.89 6.65
N ARG A 621 -3.00 -4.92 6.12
CA ARG A 621 -3.24 -4.42 4.76
C ARG A 621 -2.90 -5.41 3.67
N ALA A 622 -1.87 -6.25 3.84
CA ALA A 622 -1.52 -7.26 2.85
C ALA A 622 -2.63 -8.31 2.70
N ILE A 623 -3.15 -8.84 3.81
CA ILE A 623 -4.24 -9.84 3.78
C ILE A 623 -5.53 -9.27 3.20
N THR A 624 -5.86 -8.02 3.51
CA THR A 624 -7.10 -7.39 3.06
C THR A 624 -7.01 -6.82 1.64
N THR A 625 -5.87 -6.95 0.96
CA THR A 625 -5.71 -6.42 -0.40
C THR A 625 -6.44 -7.31 -1.41
N VAL A 626 -7.25 -6.69 -2.26
CA VAL A 626 -8.00 -7.39 -3.34
C VAL A 626 -7.76 -6.72 -4.69
N SER A 627 -7.98 -5.41 -4.79
CA SER A 627 -8.11 -4.69 -6.05
C SER A 627 -6.93 -4.83 -7.03
N ALA A 628 -5.69 -4.91 -6.53
CA ALA A 628 -4.51 -5.11 -7.39
C ALA A 628 -4.23 -6.59 -7.66
N ILE A 629 -4.62 -7.44 -6.72
CA ILE A 629 -4.21 -8.84 -6.68
C ILE A 629 -5.13 -9.69 -7.54
N VAL A 630 -6.41 -9.33 -7.65
CA VAL A 630 -7.38 -10.04 -8.51
C VAL A 630 -6.90 -10.23 -9.95
N PHE A 631 -6.10 -9.29 -10.47
CA PHE A 631 -5.49 -9.34 -11.80
C PHE A 631 -4.25 -10.25 -11.87
N LEU A 632 -3.56 -10.44 -10.74
CA LEU A 632 -2.24 -11.07 -10.70
C LEU A 632 -2.27 -12.54 -10.27
N VAL A 633 -3.39 -12.99 -9.71
CA VAL A 633 -3.53 -14.35 -9.18
C VAL A 633 -3.87 -15.34 -10.26
N THR A 634 -3.31 -16.53 -10.10
CA THR A 634 -3.56 -17.71 -10.93
C THR A 634 -4.16 -18.82 -10.08
N PRO A 635 -4.61 -19.93 -10.69
CA PRO A 635 -5.01 -21.11 -9.95
C PRO A 635 -3.92 -21.71 -9.05
N GLU A 636 -2.66 -21.32 -9.19
CA GLU A 636 -1.55 -21.79 -8.33
C GLU A 636 -1.18 -20.78 -7.23
N THR A 637 -1.54 -19.50 -7.41
CA THR A 637 -1.21 -18.40 -6.49
C THR A 637 -2.48 -17.84 -5.84
N ARG A 638 -3.35 -18.74 -5.36
CA ARG A 638 -4.70 -18.39 -4.91
C ARG A 638 -4.61 -17.56 -3.63
N VAL A 639 -5.08 -16.32 -3.65
CA VAL A 639 -5.32 -15.57 -2.39
C VAL A 639 -6.76 -15.70 -1.96
N ALA A 640 -6.98 -15.74 -0.64
CA ALA A 640 -8.27 -15.90 0.01
C ALA A 640 -9.26 -14.84 -0.45
N THR A 641 -8.82 -13.58 -0.58
CA THR A 641 -9.71 -12.48 -1.00
C THR A 641 -10.22 -12.63 -2.43
N ALA A 642 -9.38 -13.07 -3.37
CA ALA A 642 -9.79 -13.37 -4.74
C ALA A 642 -10.65 -14.63 -4.80
N TYR A 643 -10.31 -15.67 -4.03
CA TYR A 643 -11.12 -16.88 -3.94
C TYR A 643 -12.54 -16.57 -3.46
N ILE A 644 -12.70 -15.76 -2.41
CA ILE A 644 -14.02 -15.37 -1.92
C ILE A 644 -14.77 -14.59 -3.00
N LEU A 645 -14.10 -13.68 -3.70
CA LEU A 645 -14.71 -12.88 -4.75
C LEU A 645 -15.24 -13.75 -5.89
N ASN A 646 -14.45 -14.73 -6.36
CA ASN A 646 -14.89 -15.67 -7.38
C ASN A 646 -16.13 -16.45 -6.94
N ARG A 647 -16.21 -16.86 -5.66
CA ARG A 647 -17.41 -17.53 -5.11
C ARG A 647 -18.64 -16.62 -5.09
N VAL A 648 -18.45 -15.32 -4.93
CA VAL A 648 -19.54 -14.34 -5.05
C VAL A 648 -20.00 -14.22 -6.49
N GLU A 649 -19.07 -14.18 -7.46
CA GLU A 649 -19.38 -14.15 -8.90
C GLU A 649 -20.11 -15.44 -9.34
N ASP A 650 -19.73 -16.59 -8.81
CA ASP A 650 -20.40 -17.88 -9.04
C ASP A 650 -21.78 -17.99 -8.37
N GLY A 651 -22.19 -16.99 -7.58
CA GLY A 651 -23.45 -16.99 -6.83
C GLY A 651 -23.44 -17.86 -5.57
N GLU A 652 -22.29 -18.40 -5.17
CA GLU A 652 -22.09 -19.21 -3.96
C GLU A 652 -21.92 -18.33 -2.70
N TYR A 653 -22.90 -17.44 -2.45
CA TYR A 653 -22.85 -16.47 -1.34
C TYR A 653 -22.62 -17.14 0.04
N GLY A 654 -23.26 -18.27 0.32
CA GLY A 654 -23.08 -19.00 1.58
C GLY A 654 -21.62 -19.42 1.84
N VAL A 655 -20.92 -19.90 0.81
CA VAL A 655 -19.50 -20.27 0.87
C VAL A 655 -18.62 -19.03 1.04
N ALA A 656 -18.93 -17.95 0.30
CA ALA A 656 -18.21 -16.69 0.40
C ALA A 656 -18.32 -16.06 1.81
N ILE A 657 -19.51 -16.08 2.41
CA ILE A 657 -19.77 -15.55 3.76
C ILE A 657 -19.07 -16.41 4.82
N ALA A 658 -19.11 -17.74 4.68
CA ALA A 658 -18.41 -18.66 5.57
C ALA A 658 -16.90 -18.38 5.57
N TYR A 659 -16.30 -18.22 4.39
CA TYR A 659 -14.89 -17.89 4.31
C TYR A 659 -14.60 -16.47 4.84
N GLY A 660 -15.44 -15.48 4.52
CA GLY A 660 -15.34 -14.13 5.09
C GLY A 660 -15.33 -14.13 6.63
N SER A 661 -16.19 -14.94 7.25
CA SER A 661 -16.24 -15.10 8.71
C SER A 661 -14.95 -15.69 9.29
N ILE A 662 -14.36 -16.68 8.62
CA ILE A 662 -13.09 -17.30 9.05
C ILE A 662 -11.94 -16.32 8.89
N LEU A 663 -11.87 -15.58 7.78
CA LEU A 663 -10.85 -14.55 7.63
C LEU A 663 -10.94 -13.50 8.74
N ILE A 664 -12.14 -13.06 9.13
CA ILE A 664 -12.30 -12.14 10.27
C ILE A 664 -11.73 -12.76 11.55
N VAL A 665 -12.05 -14.01 11.85
CA VAL A 665 -11.55 -14.71 13.05
C VAL A 665 -10.03 -14.84 13.03
N VAL A 666 -9.46 -15.30 11.92
CA VAL A 666 -8.01 -15.44 11.73
C VAL A 666 -7.31 -14.08 11.89
N MET A 667 -7.87 -13.03 11.30
CA MET A 667 -7.34 -11.68 11.41
C MET A 667 -7.37 -11.15 12.83
N LEU A 668 -8.48 -11.31 13.55
CA LEU A 668 -8.58 -10.91 14.95
C LEU A 668 -7.59 -11.69 15.82
N ALA A 669 -7.48 -13.00 15.61
CA ALA A 669 -6.54 -13.85 16.34
C ALA A 669 -5.09 -13.38 16.14
N ILE A 670 -4.70 -13.05 14.90
CA ILE A 670 -3.36 -12.56 14.60
C ILE A 670 -3.12 -11.18 15.23
N ILE A 671 -4.09 -10.26 15.17
CA ILE A 671 -3.96 -8.95 15.80
C ILE A 671 -3.81 -9.09 17.32
N PHE A 672 -4.62 -9.93 17.97
CA PHE A 672 -4.51 -10.17 19.40
C PHE A 672 -3.19 -10.84 19.77
N LEU A 673 -2.70 -11.79 18.97
CA LEU A 673 -1.39 -12.41 19.15
C LEU A 673 -0.28 -11.33 19.10
N PHE A 674 -0.34 -10.45 18.12
CA PHE A 674 0.61 -9.36 17.99
C PHE A 674 0.53 -8.36 19.15
N ASP A 675 -0.67 -7.97 19.59
CA ASP A 675 -0.84 -7.08 20.73
C ASP A 675 -0.34 -7.71 22.03
N TYR A 676 -0.55 -9.01 22.21
CA TYR A 676 0.01 -9.79 23.32
C TYR A 676 1.54 -9.75 23.32
N LEU A 677 2.18 -10.06 22.18
CA LEU A 677 3.64 -10.03 22.02
C LEU A 677 4.23 -8.62 22.26
N ILE A 678 3.50 -7.57 21.92
CA ILE A 678 3.91 -6.17 22.17
C ILE A 678 3.66 -5.73 23.61
N GLY A 679 2.53 -6.14 24.19
CA GLY A 679 2.12 -5.82 25.55
C GLY A 679 3.19 -6.28 26.55
N GLU A 680 3.69 -7.50 26.37
CA GLU A 680 4.81 -8.01 27.17
C GLU A 680 6.09 -7.17 27.00
N ALA A 681 6.38 -6.66 25.81
CA ALA A 681 7.54 -5.79 25.55
C ALA A 681 7.43 -4.42 26.25
N ARG A 682 6.21 -3.87 26.43
CA ARG A 682 5.98 -2.64 27.22
C ARG A 682 6.07 -2.91 28.73
N VAL A 683 5.49 -4.02 29.21
CA VAL A 683 5.47 -4.37 30.64
C VAL A 683 6.85 -4.79 31.15
N SER A 684 7.65 -5.49 30.32
CA SER A 684 9.04 -5.86 30.63
C SER A 684 9.95 -4.64 30.87
N ARG A 685 9.80 -3.57 30.07
CA ARG A 685 10.50 -2.29 30.31
C ARG A 685 10.03 -1.56 31.56
N SER A 686 8.75 -1.72 31.95
CA SER A 686 8.24 -1.13 33.19
C SER A 686 8.77 -1.85 34.43
N LYS A 687 8.97 -3.18 34.38
CA LYS A 687 9.54 -3.94 35.51
C LYS A 687 11.04 -3.70 35.67
N ALA A 688 11.77 -3.51 34.57
CA ALA A 688 13.22 -3.21 34.62
C ALA A 688 13.56 -1.83 35.24
N LYS A 689 12.58 -0.93 35.41
CA LYS A 689 12.77 0.39 36.07
C LYS A 689 12.49 0.40 37.57
N ASN A 690 11.97 -0.68 38.14
CA ASN A 690 11.66 -0.77 39.57
C ASN A 690 12.68 -1.60 40.36
N ALA A 691 13.81 -1.93 39.75
CA ALA A 691 14.92 -2.65 40.37
C ALA A 691 16.25 -1.89 40.17
N GLN A 692 16.25 -0.60 40.54
CA GLN A 692 17.45 0.19 40.83
C GLN A 692 17.18 1.07 42.03
#